data_AF-A0A2W6ZB83-F1
#
_entry.id   AF-A0A2W6ZB83-F1
#
_cell.length_a   1.000
_cell.length_b   1.000
_cell.length_c   1.000
_cell.angle_alpha   90.00
_cell.angle_beta   90.00
_cell.angle_gamma   90.00
#
_symmetry.space_group_name_H-M   'P 1'
#
loop_
_entity.id
_entity.type
_entity.pdbx_description
1 polymer ?
#
loop_
_entity_poly.entity_id
_entity_poly.type
_entity_poly.pdbx_seq_one_letter_code
_entity_poly.pdbx_strand_id
1 'polypeptide(L)'
;MADPTFDTLWQLVGGVLRLDPEAFRVFHQMPDSIALGVVFVAGFSQAVGQGIVLFANRVKPLRFVLSLVLSALLFVAGYLFWALSIWVVSRWLLEQPIPWRAVRDSLALSYLPLIFSFLGAMPYLGVPLLRLLALLNLLTVVFGLSVLGQIDLGQAAGHVLLGWLGLVVVQQTTVGQPIVNLGRWLTNWTAGVQLVVNRDQLKTLIAANPLGPGPSTAIAPGGLALGSPSLKAATPLPGAFLKRRSRRLTLLWVYAGLGLLALVVALSLEPLRGLMTQWYGQSRPARWLADLIWVGAIALVVAAMLAPLEALGWWAGWYGDGLTPISSESSNAPPPAAVQPRRYIVYLDGINQATADYQPAVARYLDELGHCLPADIALIKGLIPYSVLNRSLTEDRPLAFFWRGVETLTQRLGPWVGMIINIRNILIVAVSADQRFGPIYNQGVAQQVYESLLENGYSAQGGIPLTLIGYSGGGQIAMGIVPFLKQALGAPIEVISLAGVIGGNGRVMEAEQLYHLVGSRDPVERLGPIMFPRRWAIAPLSYWNRAKRKGKISFISLGPVGHQVPGGVLDDQAFLPDGRSHLQQTLDLTLDIVAGDLRQYLDIQKIQVLNPGSYYRFQSAPFNHPSYYPVQQTLPAPQYRPVGDWLGRLI
;
A
#
# COMPACT_ATOMS: atom_id res chain seq x y z
N MET A 1 16.66 33.06 17.94
CA MET A 1 17.04 32.77 19.34
C MET A 1 16.56 31.35 19.59
N ALA A 2 17.46 30.37 19.48
CA ALA A 2 17.12 28.98 19.77
C ALA A 2 17.00 28.83 21.29
N ASP A 3 15.91 28.18 21.72
CA ASP A 3 15.69 27.87 23.13
C ASP A 3 16.77 26.86 23.55
N PRO A 4 17.59 27.13 24.59
CA PRO A 4 18.67 26.25 25.01
C PRO A 4 18.21 24.81 25.28
N THR A 5 16.92 24.62 25.58
CA THR A 5 16.30 23.30 25.76
C THR A 5 16.14 22.50 24.46
N PHE A 6 15.86 23.16 23.33
CA PHE A 6 15.63 22.51 22.04
C PHE A 6 16.94 22.05 21.39
N ASP A 7 17.98 22.87 21.48
CA ASP A 7 19.32 22.52 20.99
C ASP A 7 19.90 21.34 21.79
N THR A 8 19.66 21.32 23.10
CA THR A 8 20.07 20.20 23.98
C THR A 8 19.38 18.89 23.59
N LEU A 9 18.08 18.92 23.26
CA LEU A 9 17.35 17.72 22.83
C LEU A 9 17.93 17.14 21.54
N TRP A 10 18.22 17.97 20.54
CA TRP A 10 18.80 17.47 19.27
C TRP A 10 20.25 17.02 19.40
N GLN A 11 21.02 17.63 20.30
CA GLN A 11 22.34 17.11 20.68
C GLN A 11 22.22 15.72 21.31
N LEU A 12 21.25 15.50 22.20
CA LEU A 12 20.99 14.19 22.78
C LEU A 12 20.55 13.16 21.72
N VAL A 13 19.65 13.53 20.80
CA VAL A 13 19.26 12.65 19.69
C VAL A 13 20.47 12.29 18.82
N GLY A 14 21.28 13.29 18.44
CA GLY A 14 22.49 13.07 17.65
C GLY A 14 23.52 12.20 18.35
N GLY A 15 23.71 12.40 19.66
CA GLY A 15 24.59 11.59 20.50
C GLY A 15 24.09 10.16 20.64
N VAL A 16 22.79 9.94 20.85
CA VAL A 16 22.19 8.60 20.90
C VAL A 16 22.32 7.87 19.57
N LEU A 17 22.09 8.54 18.43
CA LEU A 17 22.25 7.94 17.11
C LEU A 17 23.70 7.55 16.80
N ARG A 18 24.68 8.21 17.44
CA ARG A 18 26.11 7.91 17.34
C ARG A 18 26.64 7.00 18.45
N LEU A 19 25.79 6.62 19.42
CA LEU A 19 26.18 5.93 20.64
C LEU A 19 27.32 6.66 21.38
N ASP A 20 27.18 7.97 21.56
CA ASP A 20 28.14 8.82 22.29
C ASP A 20 27.90 8.71 23.81
N PRO A 21 28.88 8.23 24.61
CA PRO A 21 28.76 8.13 26.06
C PRO A 21 28.38 9.43 26.77
N GLU A 22 28.84 10.58 26.25
CA GLU A 22 28.58 11.88 26.88
C GLU A 22 27.10 12.24 26.86
N ALA A 23 26.38 11.88 25.80
CA ALA A 23 24.94 12.11 25.70
C ALA A 23 24.17 11.38 26.81
N PHE A 24 24.59 10.17 27.17
CA PHE A 24 23.98 9.42 28.27
C PHE A 24 24.27 10.04 29.62
N ARG A 25 25.49 10.54 29.84
CA ARG A 25 25.90 11.20 31.09
C ARG A 25 25.18 12.53 31.30
N VAL A 26 25.06 13.33 30.25
CA VAL A 26 24.35 14.62 30.27
C VAL A 26 22.88 14.41 30.61
N PHE A 27 22.22 13.44 29.95
CA PHE A 27 20.82 13.13 30.23
C PHE A 27 20.61 12.58 31.65
N HIS A 28 21.56 11.81 32.19
CA HIS A 28 21.47 11.26 33.55
C HIS A 28 21.33 12.36 34.63
N GLN A 29 21.80 13.58 34.34
CA GLN A 29 21.69 14.74 35.22
C GLN A 29 20.34 15.47 35.11
N MET A 30 19.53 15.15 34.11
CA MET A 30 18.24 15.81 33.87
C MET A 30 17.15 15.35 34.85
N PRO A 31 16.08 16.16 35.04
CA PRO A 31 14.92 15.78 35.85
C PRO A 31 14.14 14.61 35.25
N ASP A 32 13.50 13.82 36.12
CA ASP A 32 12.69 12.65 35.78
C ASP A 32 11.54 12.97 34.80
N SER A 33 11.01 14.19 34.85
CA SER A 33 9.96 14.66 33.94
C SER A 33 10.41 14.66 32.47
N ILE A 34 11.70 14.89 32.20
CA ILE A 34 12.26 14.84 30.84
C ILE A 34 12.27 13.41 30.33
N ALA A 35 12.67 12.44 31.16
CA ALA A 35 12.65 11.02 30.78
C ALA A 35 11.23 10.55 30.43
N LEU A 36 10.24 10.90 31.26
CA LEU A 36 8.84 10.59 30.97
C LEU A 36 8.32 11.32 29.73
N GLY A 37 8.73 12.58 29.52
CA GLY A 37 8.38 13.37 28.34
C GLY A 37 8.90 12.75 27.04
N VAL A 38 10.18 12.31 27.02
CA VAL A 38 10.78 11.62 25.87
C VAL A 38 10.02 10.35 25.53
N VAL A 39 9.75 9.52 26.54
CA VAL A 39 9.01 8.26 26.35
C VAL A 39 7.57 8.52 25.89
N PHE A 40 6.91 9.55 26.41
CA PHE A 40 5.58 9.94 25.97
C PHE A 40 5.56 10.38 24.50
N VAL A 41 6.50 11.24 24.08
CA VAL A 41 6.60 11.71 22.69
C VAL A 41 6.91 10.54 21.75
N ALA A 42 7.82 9.64 22.14
CA ALA A 42 8.11 8.41 21.39
C ALA A 42 6.86 7.52 21.26
N GLY A 43 6.14 7.31 22.36
CA GLY A 43 4.89 6.53 22.37
C GLY A 43 3.79 7.15 21.51
N PHE A 44 3.63 8.47 21.55
CA PHE A 44 2.68 9.19 20.71
C PHE A 44 3.06 9.09 19.22
N SER A 45 4.34 9.29 18.90
CA SER A 45 4.87 9.15 17.54
C SER A 45 4.64 7.73 16.99
N GLN A 46 4.87 6.71 17.82
CA GLN A 46 4.59 5.33 17.47
C GLN A 46 3.10 5.07 17.26
N ALA A 47 2.22 5.63 18.10
CA ALA A 47 0.78 5.54 17.93
C ALA A 47 0.32 6.17 16.62
N VAL A 48 0.89 7.31 16.22
CA VAL A 48 0.64 7.95 14.92
C VAL A 48 1.10 7.04 13.77
N GLY A 49 2.33 6.51 13.83
CA GLY A 49 2.89 5.62 12.80
C GLY A 49 2.09 4.32 12.61
N GLN A 50 1.38 3.88 13.65
CA GLN A 50 0.51 2.69 13.64
C GLN A 50 -0.99 3.02 13.57
N GLY A 51 -1.36 4.28 13.30
CA GLY A 51 -2.74 4.77 13.34
C GLY A 51 -3.71 4.03 12.41
N ILE A 52 -3.20 3.27 11.43
CA ILE A 52 -4.01 2.41 10.55
C ILE A 52 -4.94 1.47 11.33
N VAL A 53 -4.54 0.98 12.51
CA VAL A 53 -5.38 0.08 13.33
C VAL A 53 -6.68 0.79 13.72
N LEU A 54 -6.61 2.07 14.10
CA LEU A 54 -7.79 2.85 14.47
C LEU A 54 -8.70 3.12 13.26
N PHE A 55 -8.11 3.40 12.09
CA PHE A 55 -8.88 3.52 10.84
C PHE A 55 -9.57 2.22 10.46
N ALA A 56 -8.84 1.10 10.49
CA ALA A 56 -9.36 -0.20 10.12
C ALA A 56 -10.53 -0.65 11.02
N ASN A 57 -10.51 -0.24 12.29
CA ASN A 57 -11.61 -0.44 13.25
C ASN A 57 -12.70 0.66 13.20
N ARG A 58 -12.66 1.56 12.20
CA ARG A 58 -13.63 2.65 11.99
C ARG A 58 -13.84 3.55 13.22
N VAL A 59 -12.75 3.85 13.92
CA VAL A 59 -12.79 4.74 15.09
C VAL A 59 -13.19 6.17 14.66
N LYS A 60 -14.10 6.79 15.39
CA LYS A 60 -14.57 8.17 15.11
C LYS A 60 -13.45 9.19 15.35
N PRO A 61 -13.39 10.33 14.61
CA PRO A 61 -12.27 11.27 14.68
C PRO A 61 -11.90 11.78 16.09
N LEU A 62 -12.87 12.13 16.93
CA LEU A 62 -12.57 12.57 18.30
C LEU A 62 -11.96 11.45 19.15
N ARG A 63 -12.52 10.24 19.05
CA ARG A 63 -12.02 9.05 19.74
C ARG A 63 -10.67 8.60 19.20
N PHE A 64 -10.37 8.90 17.93
CA PHE A 64 -9.09 8.64 17.31
C PHE A 64 -7.97 9.40 18.04
N VAL A 65 -8.14 10.72 18.22
CA VAL A 65 -7.16 11.55 18.95
C VAL A 65 -7.00 11.09 20.40
N LEU A 66 -8.11 10.82 21.10
CA LEU A 66 -8.06 10.30 22.47
C LEU A 66 -7.34 8.94 22.55
N SER A 67 -7.53 8.08 21.55
CA SER A 67 -6.85 6.78 21.49
C SER A 67 -5.35 6.92 21.25
N LEU A 68 -4.90 7.92 20.47
CA LEU A 68 -3.47 8.22 20.33
C LEU A 68 -2.84 8.67 21.66
N VAL A 69 -3.52 9.55 22.39
CA VAL A 69 -3.05 10.03 23.70
C VAL A 69 -3.01 8.88 24.71
N LEU A 70 -4.07 8.07 24.80
CA LEU A 70 -4.07 6.89 25.68
C LEU A 70 -2.95 5.92 25.30
N SER A 71 -2.72 5.69 24.00
CA SER A 71 -1.64 4.80 23.54
C SER A 71 -0.28 5.29 24.01
N ALA A 72 -0.03 6.60 23.99
CA ALA A 72 1.19 7.20 24.52
C ALA A 72 1.32 7.02 26.05
N LEU A 73 0.22 7.18 26.80
CA LEU A 73 0.22 6.94 28.25
C LEU A 73 0.48 5.46 28.60
N LEU A 74 -0.16 4.53 27.88
CA LEU A 74 0.06 3.10 28.05
C LEU A 74 1.50 2.71 27.65
N PHE A 75 2.09 3.40 26.66
CA PHE A 75 3.49 3.22 26.30
C PHE A 75 4.44 3.62 27.43
N VAL A 76 4.19 4.76 28.10
CA VAL A 76 4.94 5.19 29.29
C VAL A 76 4.80 4.16 30.42
N ALA A 77 3.61 3.63 30.65
CA ALA A 77 3.42 2.56 31.64
C ALA A 77 4.22 1.29 31.29
N GLY A 78 4.20 0.86 30.02
CA GLY A 78 5.00 -0.27 29.53
C GLY A 78 6.50 -0.07 29.71
N TYR A 79 6.99 1.14 29.45
CA TYR A 79 8.37 1.55 29.75
C TYR A 79 8.71 1.38 31.24
N LEU A 80 7.87 1.89 32.14
CA LEU A 80 8.10 1.78 33.58
C LEU A 80 8.13 0.33 34.05
N PHE A 81 7.24 -0.52 33.52
CA PHE A 81 7.27 -1.96 33.81
C PHE A 81 8.54 -2.62 33.29
N TRP A 82 9.03 -2.25 32.11
CA TRP A 82 10.25 -2.82 31.57
C TRP A 82 11.49 -2.36 32.34
N ALA A 83 11.59 -1.07 32.68
CA ALA A 83 12.64 -0.55 33.56
C ALA A 83 12.63 -1.27 34.92
N LEU A 84 11.45 -1.44 35.52
CA LEU A 84 11.29 -2.16 36.78
C LEU A 84 11.74 -3.61 36.66
N SER A 85 11.38 -4.28 35.57
CA SER A 85 11.79 -5.67 35.32
C SER A 85 13.31 -5.80 35.20
N ILE A 86 13.97 -4.92 34.41
CA ILE A 86 15.45 -4.92 34.30
C ILE A 86 16.09 -4.67 35.66
N TRP A 87 15.57 -3.71 36.43
CA TRP A 87 16.10 -3.38 37.76
C TRP A 87 15.91 -4.52 38.78
N VAL A 88 14.75 -5.17 38.81
CA VAL A 88 14.51 -6.32 39.70
C VAL A 88 15.43 -7.48 39.32
N VAL A 89 15.54 -7.80 38.03
CA VAL A 89 16.43 -8.87 37.55
C VAL A 89 17.89 -8.54 37.86
N SER A 90 18.34 -7.30 37.64
CA SER A 90 19.72 -6.89 37.97
C SER A 90 20.02 -7.01 39.45
N ARG A 91 19.05 -6.68 40.31
CA ARG A 91 19.18 -6.67 41.77
C ARG A 91 19.23 -8.08 42.36
N TRP A 92 18.47 -9.02 41.80
CA TRP A 92 18.17 -10.30 42.46
C TRP A 92 18.67 -11.54 41.71
N LEU A 93 18.89 -11.45 40.40
CA LEU A 93 19.31 -12.60 39.57
C LEU A 93 20.75 -12.48 39.07
N LEU A 94 21.33 -11.28 39.09
CA LEU A 94 22.64 -11.00 38.51
C LEU A 94 23.60 -10.47 39.57
N GLU A 95 24.90 -10.71 39.37
CA GLU A 95 25.93 -10.42 40.37
C GLU A 95 26.17 -8.91 40.57
N GLN A 96 25.98 -8.11 39.51
CA GLN A 96 26.21 -6.66 39.54
C GLN A 96 24.89 -5.89 39.50
N PRO A 97 24.40 -5.39 40.65
CA PRO A 97 23.14 -4.64 40.69
C PRO A 97 23.30 -3.27 40.05
N ILE A 98 22.40 -2.95 39.11
CA ILE A 98 22.40 -1.64 38.43
C ILE A 98 21.47 -0.68 39.17
N PRO A 99 21.88 0.58 39.44
CA PRO A 99 21.00 1.58 40.05
C PRO A 99 19.72 1.82 39.23
N TRP A 100 18.60 2.05 39.91
CA TRP A 100 17.30 2.35 39.25
C TRP A 100 17.40 3.48 38.23
N ARG A 101 18.07 4.58 38.62
CA ARG A 101 18.22 5.76 37.76
C ARG A 101 19.00 5.45 36.49
N ALA A 102 20.04 4.61 36.57
CA ALA A 102 20.79 4.16 35.41
C ALA A 102 19.89 3.33 34.48
N VAL A 103 19.18 2.31 34.99
CA VAL A 103 18.25 1.49 34.19
C VAL A 103 17.19 2.35 33.49
N ARG A 104 16.56 3.23 34.26
CA ARG A 104 15.51 4.14 33.78
C ARG A 104 16.03 5.06 32.68
N ASP A 105 17.15 5.74 32.90
CA ASP A 105 17.68 6.75 31.97
C ASP A 105 18.25 6.11 30.71
N SER A 106 18.95 4.96 30.82
CA SER A 106 19.40 4.18 29.66
C SER A 106 18.20 3.77 28.79
N LEU A 107 17.11 3.36 29.43
CA LEU A 107 15.90 2.94 28.72
C LEU A 107 15.14 4.14 28.12
N ALA A 108 15.00 5.25 28.84
CA ALA A 108 14.36 6.47 28.32
C ALA A 108 15.10 7.02 27.08
N LEU A 109 16.42 7.10 27.12
CA LEU A 109 17.24 7.51 25.98
C LEU A 109 17.13 6.56 24.78
N SER A 110 16.98 5.27 25.04
CA SER A 110 16.75 4.28 23.97
C SER A 110 15.51 4.57 23.14
N TYR A 111 14.54 5.31 23.67
CA TYR A 111 13.33 5.72 22.96
C TYR A 111 13.48 6.99 22.13
N LEU A 112 14.58 7.75 22.22
CA LEU A 112 14.80 8.94 21.41
C LEU A 112 14.68 8.67 19.89
N PRO A 113 15.28 7.60 19.32
CA PRO A 113 15.07 7.27 17.91
C PRO A 113 13.59 7.04 17.56
N LEU A 114 12.78 6.54 18.51
CA LEU A 114 11.37 6.26 18.27
C LEU A 114 10.51 7.54 18.18
N ILE A 115 11.04 8.73 18.49
CA ILE A 115 10.38 10.00 18.16
C ILE A 115 10.10 10.12 16.66
N PHE A 116 10.89 9.45 15.81
CA PHE A 116 10.67 9.39 14.36
C PHE A 116 9.66 8.33 13.91
N SER A 117 9.01 7.60 14.82
CA SER A 117 8.10 6.50 14.49
C SER A 117 6.86 6.94 13.70
N PHE A 118 6.48 8.23 13.74
CA PHE A 118 5.40 8.79 12.93
C PHE A 118 5.65 8.60 11.43
N LEU A 119 6.92 8.58 11.00
CA LEU A 119 7.32 8.28 9.62
C LEU A 119 6.93 6.85 9.20
N GLY A 120 6.62 5.98 10.17
CA GLY A 120 5.97 4.70 9.95
C GLY A 120 4.65 4.80 9.18
N ALA A 121 3.96 5.95 9.20
CA ALA A 121 2.74 6.17 8.44
C ALA A 121 2.98 6.23 6.91
N MET A 122 4.22 6.42 6.45
CA MET A 122 4.53 6.43 5.02
C MET A 122 4.24 5.05 4.39
N PRO A 123 3.61 5.02 3.19
CA PRO A 123 3.42 3.78 2.45
C PRO A 123 4.77 3.22 2.03
N TYR A 124 4.86 1.89 2.09
CA TYR A 124 5.99 1.07 1.68
C TYR A 124 7.26 1.21 2.54
N LEU A 125 7.81 2.42 2.68
CA LEU A 125 9.02 2.71 3.45
C LEU A 125 8.80 2.72 4.97
N GLY A 126 7.56 2.91 5.43
CA GLY A 126 7.26 3.02 6.86
C GLY A 126 7.63 1.76 7.67
N VAL A 127 7.37 0.55 7.17
CA VAL A 127 7.70 -0.69 7.89
C VAL A 127 9.22 -0.92 8.03
N PRO A 128 10.02 -0.84 6.94
CA PRO A 128 11.48 -0.89 7.07
C PRO A 128 12.04 0.15 8.05
N LEU A 129 11.53 1.38 7.99
CA LEU A 129 11.97 2.44 8.89
C LEU A 129 11.66 2.13 10.35
N LEU A 130 10.43 1.69 10.66
CA LEU A 130 10.07 1.27 12.03
C LEU A 130 10.96 0.14 12.55
N ARG A 131 11.35 -0.81 11.68
CA ARG A 131 12.29 -1.89 12.06
C ARG A 131 13.69 -1.37 12.32
N LEU A 132 14.17 -0.42 11.52
CA LEU A 132 15.45 0.24 11.75
C LEU A 132 15.45 0.99 13.08
N LEU A 133 14.39 1.76 13.37
CA LEU A 133 14.25 2.49 14.63
C LEU A 133 14.17 1.53 15.83
N ALA A 134 13.47 0.40 15.70
CA ALA A 134 13.42 -0.63 16.74
C ALA A 134 14.79 -1.30 16.99
N LEU A 135 15.57 -1.55 15.93
CA LEU A 135 16.94 -2.06 16.06
C LEU A 135 17.83 -1.04 16.77
N LEU A 136 17.74 0.24 16.40
CA LEU A 136 18.47 1.32 17.07
C LEU A 136 18.09 1.41 18.54
N ASN A 137 16.80 1.36 18.88
CA ASN A 137 16.32 1.32 20.27
C ASN A 137 16.99 0.19 21.07
N LEU A 138 17.03 -1.04 20.52
CA LEU A 138 17.66 -2.19 21.18
C LEU A 138 19.16 -1.97 21.40
N LEU A 139 19.87 -1.46 20.40
CA LEU A 139 21.31 -1.18 20.52
C LEU A 139 21.58 -0.08 21.55
N THR A 140 20.77 0.98 21.54
CA THR A 140 20.88 2.12 22.45
C THR A 140 20.61 1.73 23.91
N VAL A 141 19.64 0.86 24.20
CA VAL A 141 19.39 0.43 25.60
C VAL A 141 20.57 -0.38 26.13
N VAL A 142 21.13 -1.31 25.34
CA VAL A 142 22.28 -2.13 25.75
C VAL A 142 23.50 -1.26 26.01
N PHE A 143 23.81 -0.35 25.06
CA PHE A 143 24.92 0.58 25.19
C PHE A 143 24.72 1.57 26.35
N GLY A 144 23.53 2.14 26.48
CA GLY A 144 23.23 3.06 27.58
C GLY A 144 23.37 2.41 28.93
N LEU A 145 23.00 1.13 29.06
CA LEU A 145 23.09 0.38 30.30
C LEU A 145 24.55 0.02 30.63
N SER A 146 25.39 -0.26 29.63
CA SER A 146 26.83 -0.46 29.85
C SER A 146 27.51 0.82 30.35
N VAL A 147 27.17 1.97 29.75
CA VAL A 147 27.76 3.28 30.13
C VAL A 147 27.30 3.74 31.51
N LEU A 148 25.99 3.74 31.78
CA LEU A 148 25.46 4.26 33.05
C LEU A 148 25.54 3.23 34.19
N GLY A 149 25.49 1.94 33.87
CA GLY A 149 25.66 0.85 34.82
C GLY A 149 27.12 0.51 35.11
N GLN A 150 28.07 1.02 34.33
CA GLN A 150 29.51 0.73 34.45
C GLN A 150 29.82 -0.77 34.35
N ILE A 151 29.13 -1.45 33.44
CA ILE A 151 29.25 -2.90 33.19
C ILE A 151 29.68 -3.16 31.75
N ASP A 152 30.17 -4.37 31.47
CA ASP A 152 30.51 -4.76 30.09
C ASP A 152 29.26 -4.86 29.19
N LEU A 153 29.44 -4.68 27.88
CA LEU A 153 28.35 -4.77 26.89
C LEU A 153 27.65 -6.12 26.89
N GLY A 154 28.39 -7.23 27.08
CA GLY A 154 27.81 -8.57 27.16
C GLY A 154 26.94 -8.73 28.40
N GLN A 155 27.39 -8.19 29.54
CA GLN A 155 26.60 -8.17 30.76
C GLN A 155 25.35 -7.30 30.58
N ALA A 156 25.48 -6.10 30.01
CA ALA A 156 24.35 -5.22 29.73
C ALA A 156 23.30 -5.88 28.83
N ALA A 157 23.74 -6.59 27.78
CA ALA A 157 22.85 -7.38 26.93
C ALA A 157 22.12 -8.47 27.72
N GLY A 158 22.82 -9.16 28.64
CA GLY A 158 22.23 -10.15 29.54
C GLY A 158 21.15 -9.55 30.45
N HIS A 159 21.40 -8.37 31.04
CA HIS A 159 20.42 -7.65 31.85
C HIS A 159 19.16 -7.26 31.07
N VAL A 160 19.33 -6.72 29.86
CA VAL A 160 18.21 -6.34 28.98
C VAL A 160 17.40 -7.58 28.57
N LEU A 161 18.08 -8.68 28.19
CA LEU A 161 17.44 -9.92 27.77
C LEU A 161 16.66 -10.57 28.92
N LEU A 162 17.28 -10.73 30.09
CA LEU A 162 16.63 -11.32 31.26
C LEU A 162 15.53 -10.42 31.81
N GLY A 163 15.69 -9.10 31.77
CA GLY A 163 14.64 -8.14 32.10
C GLY A 163 13.44 -8.23 31.15
N TRP A 164 13.68 -8.41 29.84
CA TRP A 164 12.62 -8.67 28.87
C TRP A 164 11.92 -10.02 29.12
N LEU A 165 12.67 -11.09 29.38
CA LEU A 165 12.11 -12.40 29.74
C LEU A 165 11.26 -12.33 31.01
N GLY A 166 11.75 -11.64 32.05
CA GLY A 166 11.00 -11.41 33.29
C GLY A 166 9.67 -10.71 33.03
N LEU A 167 9.66 -9.69 32.16
CA LEU A 167 8.44 -8.99 31.76
C LEU A 167 7.46 -9.93 31.02
N VAL A 168 7.97 -10.75 30.09
CA VAL A 168 7.16 -11.73 29.36
C VAL A 168 6.53 -12.74 30.33
N VAL A 169 7.29 -13.26 31.29
CA VAL A 169 6.77 -14.18 32.31
C VAL A 169 5.68 -13.51 33.13
N VAL A 170 5.91 -12.29 33.63
CA VAL A 170 4.90 -11.55 34.40
C VAL A 170 3.62 -11.36 33.58
N GLN A 171 3.73 -10.97 32.31
CA GLN A 171 2.56 -10.81 31.41
C GLN A 171 1.79 -12.12 31.19
N GLN A 172 2.48 -13.26 31.19
CA GLN A 172 1.86 -14.58 31.01
C GLN A 172 1.31 -15.18 32.31
N THR A 173 1.77 -14.70 33.47
CA THR A 173 1.26 -15.17 34.77
C THR A 173 -0.12 -14.59 35.10
N THR A 174 -0.82 -15.25 36.04
CA THR A 174 -2.13 -14.82 36.57
C THR A 174 -2.11 -13.39 37.14
N VAL A 175 -0.96 -12.88 37.56
CA VAL A 175 -0.80 -11.52 38.11
C VAL A 175 -0.75 -10.45 37.00
N GLY A 176 -0.18 -10.76 35.83
CA GLY A 176 -0.10 -9.80 34.72
C GLY A 176 -1.36 -9.71 33.86
N GLN A 177 -2.14 -10.80 33.77
CA GLN A 177 -3.37 -10.86 32.96
C GLN A 177 -4.41 -9.77 33.32
N PRO A 178 -4.70 -9.47 34.60
CA PRO A 178 -5.59 -8.38 34.97
C PRO A 178 -5.15 -7.01 34.43
N ILE A 179 -3.85 -6.72 34.46
CA ILE A 179 -3.29 -5.45 33.97
C ILE A 179 -3.41 -5.36 32.45
N VAL A 180 -3.09 -6.45 31.74
CA VAL A 180 -3.24 -6.52 30.28
C VAL A 180 -4.72 -6.36 29.87
N ASN A 181 -5.63 -6.99 30.61
CA ASN A 181 -7.07 -6.88 30.37
C ASN A 181 -7.59 -5.46 30.67
N LEU A 182 -7.11 -4.80 31.73
CA LEU A 182 -7.42 -3.41 32.02
C LEU A 182 -6.94 -2.48 30.89
N GLY A 183 -5.71 -2.68 30.41
CA GLY A 183 -5.18 -1.95 29.26
C GLY A 183 -6.07 -2.12 28.02
N ARG A 184 -6.43 -3.36 27.68
CA ARG A 184 -7.33 -3.66 26.55
C ARG A 184 -8.72 -3.05 26.72
N TRP A 185 -9.27 -3.10 27.94
CA TRP A 185 -10.56 -2.47 28.26
C TRP A 185 -10.50 -0.96 28.07
N LEU A 186 -9.46 -0.28 28.59
CA LEU A 186 -9.25 1.15 28.39
C LEU A 186 -9.15 1.50 26.91
N THR A 187 -8.35 0.77 26.14
CA THR A 187 -8.18 1.03 24.69
C THR A 187 -9.50 0.87 23.94
N ASN A 188 -10.28 -0.17 24.23
CA ASN A 188 -11.59 -0.38 23.61
C ASN A 188 -12.60 0.71 24.02
N TRP A 189 -12.59 1.12 25.30
CA TRP A 189 -13.45 2.17 25.82
C TRP A 189 -13.17 3.52 25.16
N THR A 190 -11.89 3.92 25.07
CA THR A 190 -11.50 5.16 24.40
C THR A 190 -11.81 5.13 22.91
N ALA A 191 -11.52 4.01 22.24
CA ALA A 191 -11.80 3.84 20.81
C ALA A 191 -13.31 3.80 20.52
N GLY A 192 -14.12 3.36 21.49
CA GLY A 192 -15.58 3.19 21.35
C GLY A 192 -16.00 1.97 20.56
N VAL A 193 -15.07 1.07 20.27
CA VAL A 193 -15.25 -0.17 19.50
C VAL A 193 -14.33 -1.24 20.10
N GLN A 194 -14.67 -2.51 19.88
CA GLN A 194 -13.73 -3.59 20.19
C GLN A 194 -12.63 -3.60 19.14
N LEU A 195 -11.41 -3.23 19.54
CA LEU A 195 -10.29 -3.10 18.61
C LEU A 195 -9.74 -4.47 18.21
N VAL A 196 -9.78 -4.74 16.92
CA VAL A 196 -9.03 -5.81 16.28
C VAL A 196 -7.62 -5.30 16.00
N VAL A 197 -6.65 -5.77 16.79
CA VAL A 197 -5.23 -5.38 16.67
C VAL A 197 -4.41 -6.46 15.95
N ASN A 198 -4.85 -7.72 16.01
CA ASN A 198 -4.15 -8.82 15.37
C ASN A 198 -4.19 -8.66 13.84
N ARG A 199 -3.03 -8.75 13.21
CA ARG A 199 -2.87 -8.52 11.77
C ARG A 199 -3.71 -9.45 10.90
N ASP A 200 -3.83 -10.72 11.25
CA ASP A 200 -4.56 -11.69 10.44
C ASP A 200 -6.06 -11.51 10.63
N GLN A 201 -6.51 -11.25 11.85
CA GLN A 201 -7.90 -10.84 12.08
C GLN A 201 -8.24 -9.53 11.37
N LEU A 202 -7.32 -8.58 11.28
CA LEU A 202 -7.53 -7.33 10.54
C LEU A 202 -7.69 -7.58 9.04
N LYS A 203 -6.88 -8.48 8.47
CA LYS A 203 -7.05 -8.90 7.06
C LYS A 203 -8.40 -9.56 6.85
N THR A 204 -8.83 -10.42 7.77
CA THR A 204 -10.14 -11.08 7.69
C THR A 204 -11.26 -10.06 7.79
N LEU A 205 -11.16 -9.07 8.68
CA LEU A 205 -12.12 -7.98 8.84
C LEU A 205 -12.24 -7.15 7.55
N ILE A 206 -11.12 -6.84 6.89
CA ILE A 206 -11.11 -6.11 5.61
C ILE A 206 -11.69 -6.99 4.49
N ALA A 207 -11.33 -8.27 4.44
CA ALA A 207 -11.79 -9.20 3.40
C ALA A 207 -13.25 -9.69 3.57
N ALA A 208 -13.87 -9.46 4.73
CA ALA A 208 -15.22 -9.92 5.01
C ALA A 208 -16.29 -9.32 4.08
N ASN A 209 -16.07 -8.09 3.58
CA ASN A 209 -16.94 -7.47 2.58
C ASN A 209 -16.10 -7.08 1.36
N PRO A 210 -16.11 -7.83 0.24
CA PRO A 210 -15.20 -7.59 -0.88
C PRO A 210 -15.34 -6.22 -1.54
N LEU A 211 -16.47 -5.51 -1.36
CA LEU A 211 -16.76 -4.22 -1.97
C LEU A 211 -16.80 -3.06 -0.96
N GLY A 212 -16.14 -3.21 0.20
CA GLY A 212 -15.94 -2.12 1.16
C GLY A 212 -17.03 -1.99 2.22
N PRO A 213 -17.19 -0.81 2.87
CA PRO A 213 -18.28 -0.56 3.79
C PRO A 213 -19.61 -0.57 3.03
N GLY A 214 -20.41 -1.63 3.14
CA GLY A 214 -21.81 -1.59 2.68
C GLY A 214 -22.59 -0.46 3.38
N PRO A 215 -23.71 0.03 2.81
CA PRO A 215 -24.54 1.04 3.45
C PRO A 215 -24.85 0.58 4.87
N SER A 216 -24.65 1.47 5.82
CA SER A 216 -24.69 1.20 7.26
C SER A 216 -26.01 0.52 7.65
N THR A 217 -26.06 -0.81 7.62
CA THR A 217 -27.01 -1.58 8.43
C THR A 217 -26.46 -1.52 9.84
N ALA A 218 -26.70 -0.38 10.49
CA ALA A 218 -26.83 -0.37 11.93
C ALA A 218 -27.80 -1.51 12.27
N ILE A 219 -27.30 -2.54 12.95
CA ILE A 219 -28.13 -3.55 13.57
C ILE A 219 -28.94 -2.80 14.64
N ALA A 220 -30.06 -2.22 14.22
CA ALA A 220 -31.10 -1.76 15.11
C ALA A 220 -31.85 -3.00 15.60
N PRO A 221 -31.98 -3.23 16.91
CA PRO A 221 -32.79 -4.32 17.41
C PRO A 221 -34.27 -3.97 17.18
N GLY A 222 -34.91 -4.68 16.25
CA GLY A 222 -36.38 -4.78 16.13
C GLY A 222 -37.10 -3.54 15.61
N GLY A 223 -37.77 -3.66 14.46
CA GLY A 223 -38.73 -2.64 14.01
C GLY A 223 -39.17 -2.82 12.56
N LEU A 224 -40.38 -3.36 12.41
CA LEU A 224 -41.21 -3.54 11.21
C LEU A 224 -40.95 -2.54 10.05
N ALA A 225 -40.80 -3.12 8.85
CA ALA A 225 -40.79 -2.42 7.58
C ALA A 225 -42.17 -1.83 7.27
N LEU A 226 -42.23 -0.52 7.00
CA LEU A 226 -43.40 0.14 6.41
C LEU A 226 -42.94 1.19 5.38
N GLY A 227 -43.35 0.95 4.13
CA GLY A 227 -43.76 1.94 3.12
C GLY A 227 -42.81 3.07 2.72
N SER A 228 -42.29 2.99 1.49
CA SER A 228 -41.65 4.11 0.78
C SER A 228 -42.66 5.23 0.47
N PRO A 229 -42.42 6.50 0.85
CA PRO A 229 -43.17 7.62 0.30
C PRO A 229 -42.44 8.24 -0.90
N SER A 230 -43.23 8.53 -1.94
CA SER A 230 -42.93 9.27 -3.15
C SER A 230 -42.20 10.60 -2.91
N LEU A 231 -41.12 10.84 -3.67
CA LEU A 231 -40.37 12.10 -3.74
C LEU A 231 -41.22 13.21 -4.40
N LYS A 232 -41.69 14.17 -3.59
CA LYS A 232 -42.06 15.52 -4.07
C LYS A 232 -40.84 16.43 -3.96
N ALA A 233 -40.59 17.21 -5.01
CA ALA A 233 -39.51 18.17 -5.11
C ALA A 233 -39.51 19.17 -3.92
N ALA A 234 -38.39 19.25 -3.20
CA ALA A 234 -38.22 20.15 -2.07
C ALA A 234 -37.44 21.41 -2.51
N THR A 235 -38.03 22.58 -2.21
CA THR A 235 -37.39 23.89 -2.26
C THR A 235 -36.21 24.00 -1.26
N PRO A 236 -35.17 24.80 -1.54
CA PRO A 236 -33.97 24.85 -0.71
C PRO A 236 -34.23 25.56 0.64
N LEU A 237 -34.01 24.83 1.74
CA LEU A 237 -34.15 25.31 3.12
C LEU A 237 -32.98 26.21 3.59
N PRO A 238 -33.15 27.03 4.66
CA PRO A 238 -32.18 28.02 5.17
C PRO A 238 -30.85 27.47 5.75
N GLY A 239 -30.55 26.17 5.60
CA GLY A 239 -29.37 25.52 6.17
C GLY A 239 -28.04 25.81 5.46
N ALA A 240 -28.05 26.45 4.29
CA ALA A 240 -26.84 26.67 3.47
C ALA A 240 -25.79 27.55 4.17
N PHE A 241 -26.20 28.53 4.98
CA PHE A 241 -25.27 29.42 5.71
C PHE A 241 -24.57 28.72 6.88
N LEU A 242 -25.30 27.89 7.64
CA LEU A 242 -24.72 27.09 8.73
C LEU A 242 -23.76 26.01 8.19
N LYS A 243 -24.12 25.38 7.05
CA LYS A 243 -23.27 24.41 6.33
C LYS A 243 -22.00 25.06 5.74
N ARG A 244 -22.07 26.34 5.35
CA ARG A 244 -20.92 27.10 4.80
C ARG A 244 -19.96 27.56 5.89
N ARG A 245 -20.47 27.97 7.07
CA ARG A 245 -19.65 28.34 8.24
C ARG A 245 -18.91 27.13 8.81
N SER A 246 -19.57 25.98 8.91
CA SER A 246 -18.93 24.73 9.34
C SER A 246 -17.86 24.28 8.34
N ARG A 247 -18.12 24.33 7.02
CA ARG A 247 -17.12 23.96 5.99
C ARG A 247 -15.84 24.80 6.07
N ARG A 248 -15.95 26.12 6.31
CA ARG A 248 -14.77 27.00 6.47
C ARG A 248 -13.96 26.64 7.71
N LEU A 249 -14.61 26.41 8.84
CA LEU A 249 -13.94 25.99 10.08
C LEU A 249 -13.26 24.62 9.91
N THR A 250 -13.93 23.66 9.27
CA THR A 250 -13.32 22.35 8.96
C THR A 250 -12.08 22.50 8.09
N LEU A 251 -12.12 23.32 7.04
CA LEU A 251 -10.96 23.57 6.20
C LEU A 251 -9.81 24.25 6.97
N LEU A 252 -10.12 25.20 7.85
CA LEU A 252 -9.11 25.83 8.71
C LEU A 252 -8.40 24.80 9.60
N TRP A 253 -9.15 23.89 10.24
CA TRP A 253 -8.55 22.82 11.05
C TRP A 253 -7.72 21.84 10.21
N VAL A 254 -8.16 21.52 8.99
CA VAL A 254 -7.38 20.68 8.05
C VAL A 254 -6.06 21.37 7.70
N TYR A 255 -6.08 22.65 7.34
CA TYR A 255 -4.86 23.40 7.00
C TYR A 255 -3.95 23.60 8.21
N ALA A 256 -4.50 23.85 9.40
CA ALA A 256 -3.73 23.92 10.64
C ALA A 256 -3.05 22.57 10.95
N GLY A 257 -3.77 21.46 10.78
CA GLY A 257 -3.20 20.12 10.92
C GLY A 257 -2.09 19.82 9.91
N LEU A 258 -2.27 20.22 8.65
CA LEU A 258 -1.24 20.10 7.61
C LEU A 258 0.00 20.94 7.92
N GLY A 259 -0.19 22.18 8.38
CA GLY A 259 0.90 23.07 8.79
C GLY A 259 1.66 22.51 9.99
N LEU A 260 0.95 21.98 10.99
CA LEU A 260 1.55 21.31 12.14
C LEU A 260 2.35 20.07 11.72
N LEU A 261 1.78 19.23 10.84
CA LEU A 261 2.47 18.05 10.32
C LEU A 261 3.75 18.44 9.56
N ALA A 262 3.68 19.43 8.68
CA ALA A 262 4.84 19.92 7.94
C ALA A 262 5.92 20.48 8.88
N LEU A 263 5.52 21.20 9.93
CA LEU A 263 6.43 21.69 10.96
C LEU A 263 7.09 20.53 11.72
N VAL A 264 6.32 19.53 12.17
CA VAL A 264 6.86 18.35 12.86
C VAL A 264 7.86 17.61 11.98
N VAL A 265 7.55 17.41 10.70
CA VAL A 265 8.48 16.80 9.73
C VAL A 265 9.73 17.65 9.56
N ALA A 266 9.59 18.96 9.35
CA ALA A 266 10.73 19.86 9.18
C ALA A 266 11.68 19.83 10.38
N LEU A 267 11.14 19.95 11.59
CA LEU A 267 11.93 19.89 12.82
C LEU A 267 12.58 18.51 13.01
N SER A 268 11.87 17.43 12.67
CA SER A 268 12.40 16.07 12.78
C SER A 268 13.56 15.79 11.83
N LEU A 269 13.54 16.41 10.64
CA LEU A 269 14.58 16.21 9.65
C LEU A 269 15.77 17.17 9.85
N GLU A 270 15.66 18.20 10.69
CA GLU A 270 16.73 19.20 10.90
C GLU A 270 18.13 18.61 11.17
N PRO A 271 18.30 17.51 11.94
CA PRO A 271 19.61 16.87 12.09
C PRO A 271 20.24 16.41 10.77
N LEU A 272 19.43 16.01 9.79
CA LEU A 272 19.87 15.63 8.44
C LEU A 272 20.20 16.85 7.58
N ARG A 273 19.55 18.00 7.84
CA ARG A 273 19.87 19.27 7.18
C ARG A 273 21.33 19.66 7.41
N GLY A 274 21.84 19.42 8.62
CA GLY A 274 23.24 19.64 8.99
C GLY A 274 24.26 18.87 8.14
N LEU A 275 23.92 17.65 7.71
CA LEU A 275 24.77 16.83 6.84
C LEU A 275 24.80 17.38 5.41
N MET A 276 23.66 17.88 4.94
CA MET A 276 23.52 18.55 3.65
C MET A 276 24.26 19.90 3.65
N THR A 277 24.21 20.65 4.75
CA THR A 277 24.82 21.99 4.84
C THR A 277 26.35 22.00 4.88
N GLN A 278 26.98 20.91 5.30
CA GLN A 278 28.45 20.76 5.26
C GLN A 278 29.03 20.71 3.84
N TRP A 279 28.22 20.39 2.82
CA TRP A 279 28.65 20.22 1.42
C TRP A 279 28.48 21.49 0.55
N TYR A 280 27.95 22.60 1.08
CA TYR A 280 27.60 23.76 0.26
C TYR A 280 28.75 24.77 0.04
N GLY A 281 28.91 25.21 -1.21
CA GLY A 281 29.70 26.39 -1.53
C GLY A 281 29.06 27.68 -1.01
N GLN A 282 29.86 28.71 -0.73
CA GLN A 282 29.41 29.96 -0.07
C GLN A 282 28.45 30.85 -0.91
N SER A 283 28.14 30.48 -2.15
CA SER A 283 27.35 31.33 -3.05
C SER A 283 25.85 31.37 -2.66
N ARG A 284 25.19 32.52 -2.93
CA ARG A 284 23.75 32.70 -2.67
C ARG A 284 22.86 31.72 -3.47
N PRO A 285 23.11 31.46 -4.77
CA PRO A 285 22.30 30.52 -5.55
C PRO A 285 22.36 29.08 -5.05
N ALA A 286 23.53 28.62 -4.59
CA ALA A 286 23.69 27.27 -4.05
C ALA A 286 22.85 27.06 -2.78
N ARG A 287 22.80 28.06 -1.90
CA ARG A 287 21.94 28.04 -0.71
C ARG A 287 20.46 28.01 -1.05
N TRP A 288 20.02 28.80 -2.03
CA TRP A 288 18.61 28.78 -2.46
C TRP A 288 18.21 27.43 -3.05
N LEU A 289 19.06 26.85 -3.89
CA LEU A 289 18.82 25.51 -4.43
C LEU A 289 18.75 24.46 -3.31
N ALA A 290 19.65 24.54 -2.32
CA ALA A 290 19.64 23.67 -1.15
C ALA A 290 18.34 23.78 -0.33
N ASP A 291 17.92 25.01 -0.02
CA ASP A 291 16.67 25.24 0.72
C ASP A 291 15.45 24.75 -0.08
N LEU A 292 15.45 24.90 -1.41
CA LEU A 292 14.39 24.36 -2.27
C LEU A 292 14.36 22.82 -2.25
N ILE A 293 15.52 22.17 -2.32
CA ILE A 293 15.62 20.71 -2.19
C ILE A 293 15.10 20.26 -0.81
N TRP A 294 15.46 21.00 0.25
CA TRP A 294 15.04 20.71 1.61
C TRP A 294 13.52 20.82 1.80
N VAL A 295 12.93 21.93 1.35
CA VAL A 295 11.48 22.13 1.37
C VAL A 295 10.77 21.08 0.51
N GLY A 296 11.34 20.73 -0.65
CA GLY A 296 10.84 19.65 -1.50
C GLY A 296 10.85 18.29 -0.81
N ALA A 297 11.91 17.96 -0.07
CA ALA A 297 12.01 16.73 0.71
C ALA A 297 10.97 16.66 1.83
N ILE A 298 10.78 17.76 2.58
CA ILE A 298 9.72 17.86 3.60
C ILE A 298 8.35 17.66 2.96
N ALA A 299 8.07 18.36 1.86
CA ALA A 299 6.80 18.26 1.15
C ALA A 299 6.54 16.83 0.66
N LEU A 300 7.57 16.12 0.18
CA LEU A 300 7.48 14.73 -0.25
C LEU A 300 7.14 13.78 0.91
N VAL A 301 7.79 13.94 2.07
CA VAL A 301 7.51 13.12 3.27
C VAL A 301 6.09 13.37 3.77
N VAL A 302 5.67 14.63 3.83
CA VAL A 302 4.30 15.00 4.20
C VAL A 302 3.30 14.38 3.20
N ALA A 303 3.54 14.53 1.90
CA ALA A 303 2.70 13.94 0.86
C ALA A 303 2.60 12.41 0.99
N ALA A 304 3.71 11.73 1.28
CA ALA A 304 3.74 10.28 1.51
C ALA A 304 2.89 9.87 2.71
N MET A 305 2.97 10.60 3.83
CA MET A 305 2.14 10.33 5.01
C MET A 305 0.65 10.59 4.78
N LEU A 306 0.30 11.55 3.92
CA LEU A 306 -1.08 11.89 3.59
C LEU A 306 -1.69 10.95 2.53
N ALA A 307 -0.86 10.34 1.68
CA ALA A 307 -1.31 9.48 0.57
C ALA A 307 -2.33 8.40 0.96
N PRO A 308 -2.18 7.63 2.06
CA PRO A 308 -3.17 6.62 2.43
C PRO A 308 -4.44 7.19 3.08
N LEU A 309 -4.45 8.45 3.54
CA LEU A 309 -5.54 8.98 4.37
C LEU A 309 -6.90 9.02 3.65
N GLU A 310 -6.91 9.19 2.33
CA GLU A 310 -8.16 9.14 1.56
C GLU A 310 -8.80 7.75 1.63
N ALA A 311 -8.03 6.69 1.36
CA ALA A 311 -8.54 5.33 1.46
C ALA A 311 -8.90 4.94 2.90
N LEU A 312 -8.10 5.37 3.87
CA LEU A 312 -8.37 5.10 5.27
C LEU A 312 -9.63 5.83 5.78
N GLY A 313 -9.82 7.09 5.37
CA GLY A 313 -11.02 7.87 5.70
C GLY A 313 -12.28 7.30 5.04
N TRP A 314 -12.17 6.84 3.80
CA TRP A 314 -13.26 6.16 3.08
C TRP A 314 -13.67 4.88 3.82
N TRP A 315 -12.69 4.03 4.16
CA TRP A 315 -12.95 2.80 4.92
C TRP A 315 -13.56 3.06 6.31
N ALA A 316 -13.09 4.10 6.99
CA ALA A 316 -13.59 4.49 8.29
C ALA A 316 -14.99 5.15 8.24
N GLY A 317 -15.54 5.38 7.04
CA GLY A 317 -16.85 6.02 6.85
C GLY A 317 -16.82 7.53 7.15
N TRP A 318 -15.65 8.17 7.14
CA TRP A 318 -15.51 9.59 7.51
C TRP A 318 -16.06 10.55 6.44
N TYR A 319 -16.29 10.07 5.21
CA TYR A 319 -16.84 10.86 4.11
C TYR A 319 -18.38 10.77 3.96
N GLY A 320 -19.04 9.90 4.74
CA GLY A 320 -20.49 9.67 4.73
C GLY A 320 -20.99 8.82 3.54
N ASP A 321 -22.26 8.41 3.59
CA ASP A 321 -22.93 7.58 2.55
C ASP A 321 -23.26 8.36 1.25
N GLY A 322 -22.94 9.65 1.20
CA GLY A 322 -23.32 10.58 0.13
C GLY A 322 -22.37 10.63 -1.07
N LEU A 323 -21.72 9.52 -1.41
CA LEU A 323 -20.99 9.40 -2.67
C LEU A 323 -22.02 9.07 -3.76
N THR A 324 -22.75 10.08 -4.23
CA THR A 324 -23.41 9.97 -5.55
C THR A 324 -22.30 9.67 -6.56
N PRO A 325 -22.39 8.55 -7.31
CA PRO A 325 -21.51 8.30 -8.44
C PRO A 325 -21.53 9.55 -9.33
N ILE A 326 -20.37 9.94 -9.86
CA ILE A 326 -20.35 10.88 -10.97
C ILE A 326 -21.09 10.15 -12.08
N SER A 327 -22.34 10.52 -12.29
CA SER A 327 -23.11 10.14 -13.46
C SER A 327 -22.31 10.63 -14.66
N SER A 328 -21.52 9.74 -15.28
CA SER A 328 -21.14 9.90 -16.68
C SER A 328 -22.44 10.23 -17.39
N GLU A 329 -22.50 11.38 -18.09
CA GLU A 329 -23.70 11.82 -18.79
C GLU A 329 -24.29 10.66 -19.58
N SER A 330 -25.33 10.05 -19.01
CA SER A 330 -26.01 8.93 -19.62
C SER A 330 -26.75 9.53 -20.80
N SER A 331 -26.35 9.14 -22.01
CA SER A 331 -27.26 9.12 -23.13
C SER A 331 -28.57 8.51 -22.64
N ASN A 332 -29.64 9.31 -22.58
CA ASN A 332 -30.98 8.93 -22.10
C ASN A 332 -31.69 7.93 -23.05
N ALA A 333 -30.94 7.12 -23.80
CA ALA A 333 -31.49 6.03 -24.56
C ALA A 333 -31.71 4.83 -23.61
N PRO A 334 -32.89 4.20 -23.61
CA PRO A 334 -33.05 2.89 -22.99
C PRO A 334 -31.97 1.97 -23.57
N PRO A 335 -31.24 1.18 -22.77
CA PRO A 335 -30.31 0.23 -23.33
C PRO A 335 -31.13 -0.66 -24.28
N PRO A 336 -30.74 -0.75 -25.58
CA PRO A 336 -31.32 -1.78 -26.44
C PRO A 336 -31.14 -3.13 -25.73
N ALA A 337 -32.03 -4.09 -25.99
CA ALA A 337 -31.90 -5.44 -25.45
C ALA A 337 -30.56 -6.05 -25.90
N ALA A 338 -29.49 -5.73 -25.19
CA ALA A 338 -28.13 -6.00 -25.56
C ALA A 338 -27.85 -7.42 -25.13
N VAL A 339 -27.46 -8.24 -26.09
CA VAL A 339 -26.84 -9.54 -25.83
C VAL A 339 -25.75 -9.31 -24.79
N GLN A 340 -25.79 -10.04 -23.67
CA GLN A 340 -24.76 -9.88 -22.64
C GLN A 340 -23.39 -10.16 -23.27
N PRO A 341 -22.40 -9.27 -23.09
CA PRO A 341 -21.06 -9.49 -23.59
C PRO A 341 -20.53 -10.81 -23.05
N ARG A 342 -19.81 -11.56 -23.89
CA ARG A 342 -19.10 -12.77 -23.47
C ARG A 342 -17.92 -12.42 -22.55
N ARG A 343 -17.42 -11.18 -22.60
CA ARG A 343 -16.31 -10.68 -21.77
C ARG A 343 -16.42 -9.18 -21.57
N TYR A 344 -15.98 -8.72 -20.41
CA TYR A 344 -15.74 -7.31 -20.12
C TYR A 344 -14.25 -7.01 -20.03
N ILE A 345 -13.86 -5.81 -20.45
CA ILE A 345 -12.51 -5.28 -20.32
C ILE A 345 -12.58 -3.97 -19.54
N VAL A 346 -11.72 -3.82 -18.55
CA VAL A 346 -11.57 -2.57 -17.79
C VAL A 346 -10.14 -2.08 -17.94
N TYR A 347 -9.97 -0.82 -18.36
CA TYR A 347 -8.67 -0.18 -18.47
C TYR A 347 -8.35 0.70 -17.26
N LEU A 348 -7.14 0.55 -16.71
CA LEU A 348 -6.60 1.31 -15.60
C LEU A 348 -5.29 1.99 -16.03
N ASP A 349 -5.31 3.31 -16.13
CA ASP A 349 -4.22 4.12 -16.69
C ASP A 349 -2.99 4.24 -15.75
N GLY A 350 -1.90 4.74 -16.32
CA GLY A 350 -0.64 5.06 -15.66
C GLY A 350 -0.69 6.34 -14.82
N ILE A 351 0.43 6.63 -14.16
CA ILE A 351 0.55 7.67 -13.11
C ILE A 351 0.34 9.12 -13.60
N ASN A 352 0.22 9.34 -14.91
CA ASN A 352 0.01 10.68 -15.45
C ASN A 352 -1.48 11.10 -15.44
N GLN A 353 -2.40 10.22 -15.03
CA GLN A 353 -3.83 10.50 -15.03
C GLN A 353 -4.24 11.36 -13.81
N ALA A 354 -4.91 12.49 -14.07
CA ALA A 354 -5.42 13.41 -13.04
C ALA A 354 -6.95 13.52 -13.00
N THR A 355 -7.59 13.26 -14.15
CA THR A 355 -9.03 13.31 -14.41
C THR A 355 -9.50 12.01 -15.06
N ALA A 356 -10.79 11.90 -15.37
CA ALA A 356 -11.31 10.75 -16.13
C ALA A 356 -10.81 10.72 -17.59
N ASP A 357 -10.31 11.86 -18.11
CA ASP A 357 -9.79 11.97 -19.47
C ASP A 357 -8.40 11.32 -19.59
N TYR A 358 -8.16 10.73 -20.75
CA TYR A 358 -6.91 10.05 -21.05
C TYR A 358 -5.92 10.95 -21.78
N GLN A 359 -4.62 10.68 -21.59
CA GLN A 359 -3.60 11.30 -22.42
C GLN A 359 -3.76 10.89 -23.89
N PRO A 360 -3.32 11.71 -24.86
CA PRO A 360 -3.55 11.45 -26.29
C PRO A 360 -3.14 10.06 -26.77
N ALA A 361 -1.99 9.54 -26.33
CA ALA A 361 -1.51 8.21 -26.69
C ALA A 361 -2.41 7.08 -26.12
N VAL A 362 -2.90 7.25 -24.89
CA VAL A 362 -3.80 6.31 -24.22
C VAL A 362 -5.19 6.36 -24.86
N ALA A 363 -5.72 7.56 -25.12
CA ALA A 363 -6.98 7.75 -25.81
C ALA A 363 -6.96 7.06 -27.19
N ARG A 364 -5.90 7.27 -27.98
CA ARG A 364 -5.71 6.60 -29.27
C ARG A 364 -5.70 5.08 -29.14
N TYR A 365 -4.91 4.53 -28.21
CA TYR A 365 -4.91 3.09 -27.95
C TYR A 365 -6.30 2.54 -27.60
N LEU A 366 -7.03 3.22 -26.73
CA LEU A 366 -8.36 2.79 -26.30
C LEU A 366 -9.43 2.93 -27.38
N ASP A 367 -9.28 3.92 -28.26
CA ASP A 367 -10.18 4.11 -29.39
C ASP A 367 -9.92 3.04 -30.44
N GLU A 368 -8.67 2.80 -30.84
CA GLU A 368 -8.31 1.72 -31.76
C GLU A 368 -8.70 0.34 -31.20
N LEU A 369 -8.43 0.08 -29.92
CA LEU A 369 -8.88 -1.15 -29.26
C LEU A 369 -10.41 -1.29 -29.32
N GLY A 370 -11.16 -0.24 -29.01
CA GLY A 370 -12.61 -0.26 -29.08
C GLY A 370 -13.16 -0.56 -30.48
N HIS A 371 -12.51 -0.06 -31.53
CA HIS A 371 -12.90 -0.32 -32.92
C HIS A 371 -12.58 -1.75 -33.38
N CYS A 372 -11.48 -2.33 -32.88
CA CYS A 372 -11.03 -3.67 -33.28
C CYS A 372 -11.63 -4.80 -32.45
N LEU A 373 -12.28 -4.50 -31.31
CA LEU A 373 -12.90 -5.50 -30.46
C LEU A 373 -14.15 -6.11 -31.13
N PRO A 374 -14.35 -7.43 -31.00
CA PRO A 374 -15.61 -8.07 -31.35
C PRO A 374 -16.81 -7.44 -30.62
N ALA A 375 -17.97 -7.41 -31.27
CA ALA A 375 -19.19 -6.79 -30.73
C ALA A 375 -19.72 -7.47 -29.45
N ASP A 376 -19.28 -8.70 -29.14
CA ASP A 376 -19.60 -9.43 -27.92
C ASP A 376 -18.59 -9.19 -26.78
N ILE A 377 -17.68 -8.21 -26.91
CA ILE A 377 -16.73 -7.80 -25.88
C ILE A 377 -16.93 -6.32 -25.54
N ALA A 378 -17.22 -6.03 -24.26
CA ALA A 378 -17.45 -4.67 -23.80
C ALA A 378 -16.18 -4.06 -23.18
N LEU A 379 -15.79 -2.86 -23.63
CA LEU A 379 -14.69 -2.08 -23.08
C LEU A 379 -15.21 -0.93 -22.20
N ILE A 380 -14.80 -0.93 -20.93
CA ILE A 380 -15.12 0.10 -19.95
C ILE A 380 -13.94 1.07 -19.79
N LYS A 381 -14.26 2.36 -19.89
CA LYS A 381 -13.34 3.51 -19.88
C LYS A 381 -13.76 4.51 -18.79
N GLY A 382 -12.91 5.51 -18.51
CA GLY A 382 -13.23 6.66 -17.64
C GLY A 382 -13.01 6.47 -16.14
N LEU A 383 -12.38 5.36 -15.73
CA LEU A 383 -12.05 5.12 -14.32
C LEU A 383 -10.74 5.84 -13.93
N ILE A 384 -10.71 6.37 -12.70
CA ILE A 384 -9.51 6.99 -12.11
C ILE A 384 -8.92 6.01 -11.07
N PRO A 385 -7.94 5.15 -11.44
CA PRO A 385 -7.41 4.09 -10.58
C PRO A 385 -6.64 4.62 -9.37
N TYR A 386 -6.35 5.93 -9.34
CA TYR A 386 -5.64 6.62 -8.26
C TYR A 386 -6.58 7.33 -7.27
N SER A 387 -7.88 7.06 -7.31
CA SER A 387 -8.91 7.71 -6.49
C SER A 387 -9.94 6.67 -6.00
N VAL A 388 -9.96 6.37 -4.71
CA VAL A 388 -10.97 5.45 -4.14
C VAL A 388 -12.40 6.01 -4.19
N LEU A 389 -12.52 7.32 -4.38
CA LEU A 389 -13.80 8.01 -4.53
C LEU A 389 -14.15 8.26 -6.01
N ASN A 390 -13.32 7.79 -6.95
CA ASN A 390 -13.39 8.11 -8.38
C ASN A 390 -13.56 9.62 -8.69
N ARG A 391 -12.94 10.47 -7.87
CA ARG A 391 -12.97 11.94 -7.99
C ARG A 391 -11.65 12.50 -8.49
N SER A 392 -11.74 13.45 -9.42
CA SER A 392 -10.63 14.30 -9.87
C SER A 392 -9.97 15.06 -8.72
N LEU A 393 -8.69 15.42 -8.87
CA LEU A 393 -7.93 16.16 -7.86
C LEU A 393 -8.43 17.61 -7.65
N THR A 394 -9.08 18.16 -8.68
CA THR A 394 -9.52 19.56 -8.79
C THR A 394 -10.90 19.83 -8.21
N GLU A 395 -11.63 18.79 -7.79
CA GLU A 395 -13.03 18.85 -7.40
C GLU A 395 -13.26 18.33 -5.98
N ASP A 396 -14.10 19.03 -5.21
CA ASP A 396 -14.61 18.65 -3.89
C ASP A 396 -13.60 18.05 -2.89
N ARG A 397 -12.36 18.54 -2.93
CA ARG A 397 -11.26 18.18 -2.01
C ARG A 397 -10.75 19.40 -1.24
N PRO A 398 -10.21 19.23 -0.01
CA PRO A 398 -9.60 20.33 0.74
C PRO A 398 -8.50 21.05 -0.04
N LEU A 399 -7.69 20.32 -0.81
CA LEU A 399 -6.58 20.88 -1.61
C LEU A 399 -6.94 21.11 -3.09
N ALA A 400 -8.23 21.13 -3.45
CA ALA A 400 -8.67 21.33 -4.84
C ALA A 400 -8.16 22.65 -5.46
N PHE A 401 -8.02 23.72 -4.67
CA PHE A 401 -7.47 24.99 -5.14
C PHE A 401 -5.99 24.86 -5.57
N PHE A 402 -5.20 24.08 -4.82
CA PHE A 402 -3.80 23.84 -5.10
C PHE A 402 -3.65 23.07 -6.42
N TRP A 403 -4.43 22.00 -6.60
CA TRP A 403 -4.38 21.19 -7.83
C TRP A 403 -4.81 21.96 -9.08
N ARG A 404 -5.85 22.80 -8.99
CA ARG A 404 -6.21 23.72 -10.10
C ARG A 404 -5.09 24.71 -10.43
N GLY A 405 -4.36 25.18 -9.40
CA GLY A 405 -3.18 26.00 -9.58
C GLY A 405 -2.05 25.25 -10.31
N VAL A 406 -1.75 24.02 -9.90
CA VAL A 406 -0.75 23.14 -10.53
C VAL A 406 -1.13 22.88 -11.99
N GLU A 407 -2.39 22.61 -12.29
CA GLU A 407 -2.87 22.39 -13.66
C GLU A 407 -2.74 23.65 -14.53
N THR A 408 -3.19 24.81 -14.01
CA THR A 408 -3.03 26.11 -14.69
C THR A 408 -1.55 26.42 -14.97
N LEU A 409 -0.68 26.11 -14.01
CA LEU A 409 0.76 26.35 -14.15
C LEU A 409 1.42 25.36 -15.10
N THR A 410 0.94 24.11 -15.15
CA THR A 410 1.39 23.09 -16.12
C THR A 410 1.07 23.52 -17.55
N GLN A 411 -0.11 24.09 -17.78
CA GLN A 411 -0.49 24.64 -19.09
C GLN A 411 0.41 25.83 -19.50
N ARG A 412 0.93 26.61 -18.54
CA ARG A 412 1.75 27.81 -18.80
C ARG A 412 3.25 27.54 -18.88
N LEU A 413 3.79 26.75 -17.97
CA LEU A 413 5.22 26.49 -17.80
C LEU A 413 5.66 25.13 -18.38
N GLY A 414 4.71 24.32 -18.83
CA GLY A 414 4.96 23.04 -19.47
C GLY A 414 4.92 21.83 -18.53
N PRO A 415 5.19 20.63 -19.07
CA PRO A 415 4.90 19.35 -18.42
C PRO A 415 5.71 19.07 -17.14
N TRP A 416 6.83 19.76 -16.92
CA TRP A 416 7.66 19.61 -15.72
C TRP A 416 6.92 19.93 -14.42
N VAL A 417 5.95 20.86 -14.47
CA VAL A 417 5.09 21.19 -13.32
C VAL A 417 4.08 20.06 -13.04
N GLY A 418 3.63 19.36 -14.09
CA GLY A 418 2.75 18.19 -14.00
C GLY A 418 3.40 17.01 -13.26
N MET A 419 4.73 17.00 -13.11
CA MET A 419 5.45 15.98 -12.34
C MET A 419 4.98 15.87 -10.88
N ILE A 420 4.42 16.94 -10.31
CA ILE A 420 3.83 16.91 -8.96
C ILE A 420 2.64 15.92 -8.89
N ILE A 421 1.82 15.86 -9.93
CA ILE A 421 0.71 14.90 -10.04
C ILE A 421 1.27 13.48 -10.13
N ASN A 422 2.32 13.28 -10.94
CA ASN A 422 2.97 12.00 -11.09
C ASN A 422 3.57 11.50 -9.76
N ILE A 423 4.23 12.38 -8.99
CA ILE A 423 4.75 12.05 -7.66
C ILE A 423 3.62 11.60 -6.74
N ARG A 424 2.49 12.32 -6.72
CA ARG A 424 1.32 11.92 -5.93
C ARG A 424 0.82 10.54 -6.34
N ASN A 425 0.70 10.28 -7.64
CA ASN A 425 0.21 8.99 -8.13
C ASN A 425 1.20 7.85 -7.88
N ILE A 426 2.52 8.09 -7.91
CA ILE A 426 3.54 7.14 -7.47
C ILE A 426 3.35 6.78 -5.99
N LEU A 427 3.07 7.76 -5.13
CA LEU A 427 2.77 7.50 -3.71
C LEU A 427 1.51 6.63 -3.56
N ILE A 428 0.50 6.81 -4.41
CA ILE A 428 -0.69 5.97 -4.42
C ILE A 428 -0.38 4.54 -4.90
N VAL A 429 0.48 4.37 -5.91
CA VAL A 429 0.99 3.04 -6.29
C VAL A 429 1.68 2.38 -5.09
N ALA A 430 2.48 3.14 -4.32
CA ALA A 430 3.10 2.65 -3.10
C ALA A 430 2.06 2.28 -2.02
N VAL A 431 0.96 3.03 -1.88
CA VAL A 431 -0.18 2.70 -1.02
C VAL A 431 -0.81 1.38 -1.43
N SER A 432 -1.10 1.19 -2.72
CA SER A 432 -1.66 -0.06 -3.26
C SER A 432 -0.76 -1.28 -3.02
N ALA A 433 0.57 -1.09 -3.12
CA ALA A 433 1.56 -2.14 -2.94
C ALA A 433 1.88 -2.45 -1.45
N ASP A 434 1.58 -1.53 -0.53
CA ASP A 434 1.82 -1.70 0.91
C ASP A 434 0.87 -2.76 1.50
N GLN A 435 1.39 -3.63 2.36
CA GLN A 435 0.60 -4.72 2.98
C GLN A 435 -0.39 -4.23 4.05
N ARG A 436 -0.23 -2.99 4.52
CA ARG A 436 -1.06 -2.35 5.54
C ARG A 436 -2.20 -1.60 4.85
N PHE A 437 -1.85 -0.70 3.93
CA PHE A 437 -2.81 0.20 3.28
C PHE A 437 -3.45 -0.40 2.02
N GLY A 438 -2.71 -1.23 1.29
CA GLY A 438 -3.13 -1.81 0.01
C GLY A 438 -4.46 -2.56 0.06
N PRO A 439 -4.74 -3.43 1.07
CA PRO A 439 -6.03 -4.10 1.16
C PRO A 439 -7.22 -3.15 1.17
N ILE A 440 -7.15 -2.06 1.95
CA ILE A 440 -8.21 -1.06 2.02
C ILE A 440 -8.29 -0.25 0.72
N TYR A 441 -7.14 0.21 0.22
CA TYR A 441 -7.08 1.01 -0.99
C TYR A 441 -7.63 0.26 -2.22
N ASN A 442 -7.12 -0.96 -2.45
CA ASN A 442 -7.47 -1.78 -3.59
C ASN A 442 -8.93 -2.23 -3.53
N GLN A 443 -9.49 -2.44 -2.34
CA GLN A 443 -10.92 -2.73 -2.18
C GLN A 443 -11.79 -1.54 -2.59
N GLY A 444 -11.41 -0.31 -2.23
CA GLY A 444 -12.13 0.89 -2.66
C GLY A 444 -12.11 1.05 -4.19
N VAL A 445 -10.96 0.81 -4.83
CA VAL A 445 -10.88 0.82 -6.30
C VAL A 445 -11.68 -0.35 -6.91
N ALA A 446 -11.67 -1.53 -6.29
CA ALA A 446 -12.48 -2.67 -6.73
C ALA A 446 -13.98 -2.35 -6.68
N GLN A 447 -14.45 -1.64 -5.66
CA GLN A 447 -15.83 -1.17 -5.57
C GLN A 447 -16.18 -0.27 -6.77
N GLN A 448 -15.32 0.69 -7.11
CA GLN A 448 -15.55 1.59 -8.25
C GLN A 448 -15.57 0.85 -9.58
N VAL A 449 -14.68 -0.13 -9.77
CA VAL A 449 -14.70 -1.00 -10.97
C VAL A 449 -15.98 -1.82 -11.02
N TYR A 450 -16.42 -2.37 -9.89
CA TYR A 450 -17.65 -3.15 -9.80
C TYR A 450 -18.90 -2.31 -10.11
N GLU A 451 -19.00 -1.10 -9.54
CA GLU A 451 -20.10 -0.17 -9.80
C GLU A 451 -20.15 0.21 -11.29
N SER A 452 -18.99 0.55 -11.87
CA SER A 452 -18.89 0.87 -13.30
C SER A 452 -19.25 -0.32 -14.20
N LEU A 453 -18.90 -1.55 -13.81
CA LEU A 453 -19.34 -2.76 -14.51
C LEU A 453 -20.87 -2.88 -14.52
N LEU A 454 -21.53 -2.69 -13.37
CA LEU A 454 -22.99 -2.76 -13.28
C LEU A 454 -23.68 -1.67 -14.10
N GLU A 455 -23.16 -0.43 -14.07
CA GLU A 455 -23.66 0.69 -14.87
C GLU A 455 -23.55 0.42 -16.38
N ASN A 456 -22.56 -0.38 -16.79
CA ASN A 456 -22.36 -0.82 -18.18
C ASN A 456 -22.98 -2.20 -18.48
N GLY A 457 -24.00 -2.59 -17.70
CA GLY A 457 -24.85 -3.76 -17.98
C GLY A 457 -24.28 -5.12 -17.55
N TYR A 458 -23.20 -5.15 -16.76
CA TYR A 458 -22.69 -6.39 -16.20
C TYR A 458 -23.74 -7.04 -15.28
N SER A 459 -23.94 -8.35 -15.42
CA SER A 459 -24.94 -9.08 -14.64
C SER A 459 -24.61 -9.06 -13.14
N ALA A 460 -25.56 -8.63 -12.31
CA ALA A 460 -25.43 -8.73 -10.84
C ALA A 460 -25.29 -10.18 -10.34
N GLN A 461 -25.64 -11.18 -11.16
CA GLN A 461 -25.43 -12.59 -10.85
C GLN A 461 -23.97 -13.03 -11.00
N GLY A 462 -23.12 -12.20 -11.63
CA GLY A 462 -21.71 -12.52 -11.81
C GLY A 462 -21.41 -13.44 -12.99
N GLY A 463 -20.21 -14.02 -12.97
CA GLY A 463 -19.80 -15.13 -13.83
C GLY A 463 -19.23 -14.78 -15.20
N ILE A 464 -19.46 -13.55 -15.71
CA ILE A 464 -18.92 -13.12 -17.00
C ILE A 464 -17.42 -12.80 -16.87
N PRO A 465 -16.54 -13.39 -17.68
CA PRO A 465 -15.09 -13.13 -17.65
C PRO A 465 -14.73 -11.64 -17.71
N LEU A 466 -13.74 -11.26 -16.91
CA LEU A 466 -13.21 -9.89 -16.84
C LEU A 466 -11.72 -9.87 -17.19
N THR A 467 -11.32 -8.97 -18.09
CA THR A 467 -9.92 -8.64 -18.34
C THR A 467 -9.60 -7.25 -17.79
N LEU A 468 -8.61 -7.15 -16.90
CA LEU A 468 -8.08 -5.88 -16.44
C LEU A 468 -6.84 -5.51 -17.28
N ILE A 469 -6.84 -4.35 -17.93
CA ILE A 469 -5.66 -3.82 -18.61
C ILE A 469 -5.06 -2.72 -17.72
N GLY A 470 -3.82 -2.88 -17.28
CA GLY A 470 -3.14 -1.91 -16.43
C GLY A 470 -1.85 -1.39 -17.06
N TYR A 471 -1.78 -0.08 -17.30
CA TYR A 471 -0.58 0.59 -17.83
C TYR A 471 0.30 1.16 -16.70
N SER A 472 1.61 0.88 -16.71
CA SER A 472 2.57 1.42 -15.74
C SER A 472 2.12 1.18 -14.27
N GLY A 473 1.90 2.23 -13.47
CA GLY A 473 1.34 2.14 -12.12
C GLY A 473 -0.04 1.47 -12.06
N GLY A 474 -0.84 1.59 -13.11
CA GLY A 474 -2.14 0.93 -13.25
C GLY A 474 -2.04 -0.59 -13.24
N GLY A 475 -0.89 -1.16 -13.62
CA GLY A 475 -0.62 -2.60 -13.48
C GLY A 475 -0.61 -3.06 -12.02
N GLN A 476 -0.07 -2.25 -11.10
CA GLN A 476 -0.12 -2.55 -9.66
C GLN A 476 -1.55 -2.45 -9.13
N ILE A 477 -2.31 -1.45 -9.56
CA ILE A 477 -3.71 -1.29 -9.15
C ILE A 477 -4.55 -2.47 -9.67
N ALA A 478 -4.44 -2.80 -10.95
CA ALA A 478 -5.10 -3.94 -11.59
C ALA A 478 -4.85 -5.23 -10.80
N MET A 479 -3.58 -5.55 -10.49
CA MET A 479 -3.25 -6.73 -9.70
C MET A 479 -3.74 -6.66 -8.25
N GLY A 480 -3.80 -5.46 -7.68
CA GLY A 480 -4.26 -5.22 -6.32
C GLY A 480 -5.76 -5.50 -6.14
N ILE A 481 -6.57 -5.22 -7.16
CA ILE A 481 -8.04 -5.34 -7.08
C ILE A 481 -8.57 -6.74 -7.43
N VAL A 482 -7.78 -7.59 -8.11
CA VAL A 482 -8.19 -8.95 -8.53
C VAL A 482 -8.86 -9.76 -7.40
N PRO A 483 -8.31 -9.85 -6.18
CA PRO A 483 -8.92 -10.67 -5.13
C PRO A 483 -10.34 -10.27 -4.77
N PHE A 484 -10.58 -8.96 -4.72
CA PHE A 484 -11.87 -8.38 -4.34
C PHE A 484 -12.90 -8.57 -5.45
N LEU A 485 -12.51 -8.25 -6.70
CA LEU A 485 -13.38 -8.45 -7.85
C LEU A 485 -13.70 -9.92 -8.08
N LYS A 486 -12.72 -10.82 -7.90
CA LYS A 486 -12.96 -12.27 -8.07
C LYS A 486 -13.98 -12.79 -7.07
N GLN A 487 -13.89 -12.33 -5.83
CA GLN A 487 -14.86 -12.67 -4.79
C GLN A 487 -16.24 -12.06 -5.06
N ALA A 488 -16.30 -10.81 -5.53
CA ALA A 488 -17.56 -10.11 -5.78
C ALA A 488 -18.29 -10.59 -7.04
N LEU A 489 -17.56 -10.83 -8.13
CA LEU A 489 -18.11 -11.20 -9.43
C LEU A 489 -18.28 -12.72 -9.60
N GLY A 490 -17.58 -13.53 -8.80
CA GLY A 490 -17.55 -14.99 -9.00
C GLY A 490 -17.05 -15.40 -10.40
N ALA A 491 -16.27 -14.56 -11.06
CA ALA A 491 -15.89 -14.68 -12.47
C ALA A 491 -14.38 -14.95 -12.64
N PRO A 492 -13.96 -15.57 -13.77
CA PRO A 492 -12.55 -15.64 -14.13
C PRO A 492 -12.02 -14.23 -14.46
N ILE A 493 -10.86 -13.88 -13.88
CA ILE A 493 -10.22 -12.58 -14.08
C ILE A 493 -8.82 -12.77 -14.64
N GLU A 494 -8.56 -12.16 -15.80
CA GLU A 494 -7.24 -12.07 -16.43
C GLU A 494 -6.69 -10.65 -16.31
N VAL A 495 -5.37 -10.51 -16.30
CA VAL A 495 -4.72 -9.19 -16.26
C VAL A 495 -3.72 -9.07 -17.40
N ILE A 496 -3.85 -8.00 -18.18
CA ILE A 496 -2.87 -7.56 -19.17
C ILE A 496 -2.15 -6.36 -18.58
N SER A 497 -0.86 -6.51 -18.30
CA SER A 497 -0.01 -5.45 -17.77
C SER A 497 0.86 -4.90 -18.89
N LEU A 498 0.65 -3.63 -19.23
CA LEU A 498 1.45 -2.89 -20.21
C LEU A 498 2.53 -2.13 -19.45
N ALA A 499 3.79 -2.57 -19.54
CA ALA A 499 4.92 -1.96 -18.85
C ALA A 499 4.68 -1.77 -17.32
N GLY A 500 3.92 -2.67 -16.69
CA GLY A 500 3.38 -2.41 -15.35
C GLY A 500 4.39 -2.55 -14.21
N VAL A 501 4.31 -1.65 -13.23
CA VAL A 501 5.19 -1.67 -12.05
C VAL A 501 4.53 -2.40 -10.88
N ILE A 502 4.52 -3.74 -10.94
CA ILE A 502 3.79 -4.58 -9.98
C ILE A 502 4.68 -4.95 -8.79
N GLY A 503 4.14 -4.86 -7.57
CA GLY A 503 4.77 -5.27 -6.33
C GLY A 503 4.62 -6.75 -6.00
N GLY A 504 5.56 -7.31 -5.23
CA GLY A 504 5.56 -8.74 -4.88
C GLY A 504 4.47 -9.19 -3.90
N ASN A 505 3.64 -8.26 -3.41
CA ASN A 505 2.55 -8.51 -2.46
C ASN A 505 1.22 -8.85 -3.12
N GLY A 506 1.03 -8.49 -4.39
CA GLY A 506 -0.20 -8.78 -5.12
C GLY A 506 -0.48 -10.29 -5.11
N ARG A 507 -1.73 -10.68 -4.87
CA ARG A 507 -2.14 -12.09 -4.83
C ARG A 507 -2.31 -12.62 -6.26
N VAL A 508 -1.23 -12.56 -7.05
CA VAL A 508 -1.21 -12.93 -8.49
C VAL A 508 -1.79 -14.32 -8.75
N MET A 509 -1.65 -15.23 -7.79
CA MET A 509 -2.23 -16.56 -7.81
C MET A 509 -3.75 -16.61 -7.98
N GLU A 510 -4.46 -15.51 -7.69
CA GLU A 510 -5.91 -15.43 -7.84
C GLU A 510 -6.35 -15.01 -9.24
N ALA A 511 -5.47 -14.37 -10.01
CA ALA A 511 -5.73 -14.17 -11.43
C ALA A 511 -5.68 -15.51 -12.16
N GLU A 512 -6.46 -15.62 -13.23
CA GLU A 512 -6.37 -16.76 -14.14
C GLU A 512 -5.03 -16.77 -14.86
N GLN A 513 -4.63 -15.60 -15.38
CA GLN A 513 -3.32 -15.34 -15.94
C GLN A 513 -2.96 -13.85 -15.82
N LEU A 514 -1.69 -13.57 -15.57
CA LEU A 514 -1.09 -12.24 -15.75
C LEU A 514 -0.21 -12.26 -17.00
N TYR A 515 -0.62 -11.55 -18.06
CA TYR A 515 0.20 -11.28 -19.23
C TYR A 515 0.94 -9.97 -19.01
N HIS A 516 2.26 -10.02 -18.88
CA HIS A 516 3.10 -8.87 -18.58
C HIS A 516 3.95 -8.52 -19.79
N LEU A 517 3.53 -7.48 -20.53
CA LEU A 517 4.15 -6.99 -21.75
C LEU A 517 5.18 -5.93 -21.36
N VAL A 518 6.46 -6.18 -21.69
CA VAL A 518 7.55 -5.29 -21.30
C VAL A 518 8.59 -5.16 -22.40
N GLY A 519 9.05 -3.94 -22.63
CA GLY A 519 10.12 -3.64 -23.56
C GLY A 519 11.49 -3.74 -22.91
N SER A 520 12.49 -4.16 -23.68
CA SER A 520 13.87 -4.27 -23.22
C SER A 520 14.52 -2.92 -22.91
N ARG A 521 13.97 -1.79 -23.38
CA ARG A 521 14.47 -0.44 -23.06
C ARG A 521 13.65 0.27 -21.98
N ASP A 522 12.73 -0.42 -21.32
CA ASP A 522 11.95 0.15 -20.22
C ASP A 522 12.79 0.23 -18.93
N PRO A 523 13.18 1.45 -18.46
CA PRO A 523 13.93 1.59 -17.22
C PRO A 523 13.03 1.52 -15.98
N VAL A 524 11.73 1.78 -16.11
CA VAL A 524 10.79 1.91 -15.01
C VAL A 524 10.34 0.53 -14.51
N GLU A 525 9.99 -0.39 -15.43
CA GLU A 525 9.67 -1.77 -15.03
C GLU A 525 10.87 -2.44 -14.36
N ARG A 526 12.09 -2.21 -14.87
CA ARG A 526 13.34 -2.74 -14.31
C ARG A 526 13.59 -2.31 -12.86
N LEU A 527 13.06 -1.15 -12.43
CA LEU A 527 13.13 -0.72 -11.03
C LEU A 527 12.20 -1.55 -10.13
N GLY A 528 11.11 -2.10 -10.66
CA GLY A 528 10.14 -2.91 -9.89
C GLY A 528 10.79 -4.09 -9.15
N PRO A 529 11.50 -5.01 -9.84
CA PRO A 529 12.25 -6.08 -9.19
C PRO A 529 13.25 -5.59 -8.14
N ILE A 530 13.84 -4.40 -8.28
CA ILE A 530 14.80 -3.85 -7.31
C ILE A 530 14.06 -3.33 -6.08
N MET A 531 13.06 -2.48 -6.27
CA MET A 531 12.35 -1.79 -5.20
C MET A 531 11.47 -2.73 -4.38
N PHE A 532 11.04 -3.87 -4.92
CA PHE A 532 10.15 -4.83 -4.27
C PHE A 532 10.88 -6.10 -3.78
N PRO A 533 11.31 -6.21 -2.50
CA PRO A 533 12.02 -7.38 -1.99
C PRO A 533 11.26 -8.70 -2.16
N ARG A 534 9.94 -8.66 -2.21
CA ARG A 534 9.11 -9.85 -2.48
C ARG A 534 9.12 -10.30 -3.94
N ARG A 535 9.71 -9.55 -4.87
CA ARG A 535 10.04 -10.01 -6.22
C ARG A 535 11.44 -10.63 -6.29
N TRP A 536 12.28 -10.46 -5.27
CA TRP A 536 13.65 -10.99 -5.26
C TRP A 536 13.64 -12.51 -5.20
N ALA A 537 14.65 -13.14 -5.81
CA ALA A 537 14.78 -14.60 -5.84
C ALA A 537 14.90 -15.22 -4.43
N ILE A 538 15.46 -14.48 -3.47
CA ILE A 538 15.60 -14.91 -2.07
C ILE A 538 14.28 -15.01 -1.30
N ALA A 539 13.16 -14.54 -1.87
CA ALA A 539 11.83 -14.62 -1.28
C ALA A 539 10.98 -15.67 -2.03
N PRO A 540 11.34 -16.96 -2.04
CA PRO A 540 10.70 -17.95 -2.89
C PRO A 540 9.21 -18.14 -2.56
N LEU A 541 8.80 -17.91 -1.30
CA LEU A 541 7.43 -18.08 -0.85
C LEU A 541 6.52 -16.86 -1.12
N SER A 542 7.03 -15.79 -1.72
CA SER A 542 6.20 -14.64 -2.08
C SER A 542 5.13 -15.02 -3.11
N TYR A 543 4.00 -14.29 -3.12
CA TYR A 543 2.93 -14.52 -4.09
C TYR A 543 3.44 -14.43 -5.53
N TRP A 544 4.28 -13.44 -5.82
CA TRP A 544 4.91 -13.26 -7.12
C TRP A 544 5.75 -14.47 -7.53
N ASN A 545 6.70 -14.90 -6.69
CA ASN A 545 7.59 -16.01 -7.04
C ASN A 545 6.87 -17.35 -7.13
N ARG A 546 5.82 -17.55 -6.32
CA ARG A 546 4.92 -18.71 -6.45
C ARG A 546 4.15 -18.70 -7.76
N ALA A 547 3.58 -17.57 -8.15
CA ALA A 547 2.85 -17.41 -9.41
C ALA A 547 3.78 -17.61 -10.61
N LYS A 548 4.98 -17.03 -10.58
CA LYS A 548 6.02 -17.25 -11.58
C LYS A 548 6.37 -18.73 -11.74
N ARG A 549 6.58 -19.46 -10.64
CA ARG A 549 6.88 -20.91 -10.69
C ARG A 549 5.72 -21.76 -11.20
N LYS A 550 4.48 -21.34 -10.93
CA LYS A 550 3.25 -22.03 -11.38
C LYS A 550 2.81 -21.64 -12.79
N GLY A 551 3.56 -20.82 -13.52
CA GLY A 551 3.21 -20.40 -14.88
C GLY A 551 2.02 -19.42 -14.95
N LYS A 552 1.58 -18.85 -13.81
CA LYS A 552 0.48 -17.88 -13.73
C LYS A 552 0.85 -16.49 -14.25
N ILE A 553 2.12 -16.29 -14.63
CA ILE A 553 2.65 -15.05 -15.19
C ILE A 553 3.32 -15.38 -16.52
N SER A 554 2.83 -14.79 -17.61
CA SER A 554 3.44 -14.82 -18.93
C SER A 554 4.19 -13.52 -19.16
N PHE A 555 5.52 -13.59 -19.28
CA PHE A 555 6.34 -12.45 -19.67
C PHE A 555 6.42 -12.39 -21.19
N ILE A 556 5.89 -11.31 -21.78
CA ILE A 556 5.85 -11.08 -23.23
C ILE A 556 6.81 -9.93 -23.55
N SER A 557 7.85 -10.22 -24.33
CA SER A 557 8.82 -9.23 -24.77
C SER A 557 8.23 -8.35 -25.87
N LEU A 558 8.35 -7.03 -25.73
CA LEU A 558 8.04 -6.06 -26.78
C LEU A 558 9.26 -5.71 -27.65
N GLY A 559 10.43 -6.32 -27.40
CA GLY A 559 11.66 -5.98 -28.13
C GLY A 559 12.27 -4.65 -27.64
N PRO A 560 12.82 -3.78 -28.51
CA PRO A 560 13.54 -2.56 -28.12
C PRO A 560 12.63 -1.37 -27.73
N VAL A 561 11.51 -1.65 -27.05
CA VAL A 561 10.50 -0.66 -26.65
C VAL A 561 10.81 -0.08 -25.26
N GLY A 562 10.54 1.22 -25.07
CA GLY A 562 10.67 1.96 -23.82
C GLY A 562 9.39 1.93 -22.96
N HIS A 563 9.35 2.73 -21.89
CA HIS A 563 8.21 2.73 -20.96
C HIS A 563 7.02 3.56 -21.48
N GLN A 564 7.27 4.83 -21.75
CA GLN A 564 6.28 5.85 -22.09
C GLN A 564 6.75 6.65 -23.30
N VAL A 565 5.84 7.39 -23.93
CA VAL A 565 6.18 8.29 -25.05
C VAL A 565 7.22 9.35 -24.61
N PRO A 566 8.22 9.65 -25.45
CA PRO A 566 8.53 9.03 -26.75
C PRO A 566 9.25 7.68 -26.63
N GLY A 567 9.04 6.78 -27.60
CA GLY A 567 9.61 5.44 -27.69
C GLY A 567 8.93 4.37 -26.81
N GLY A 568 7.80 4.69 -26.17
CA GLY A 568 7.09 3.84 -25.21
C GLY A 568 6.18 2.79 -25.83
N VAL A 569 5.50 2.02 -24.98
CA VAL A 569 4.59 0.92 -25.40
C VAL A 569 3.34 1.39 -26.14
N LEU A 570 2.91 2.64 -25.94
CA LEU A 570 1.75 3.24 -26.61
C LEU A 570 2.17 4.29 -27.66
N ASP A 571 3.43 4.27 -28.10
CA ASP A 571 3.94 5.25 -29.07
C ASP A 571 3.59 4.83 -30.50
N ASP A 572 2.88 5.68 -31.22
CA ASP A 572 2.48 5.45 -32.60
C ASP A 572 3.47 6.01 -33.63
N GLN A 573 4.46 6.80 -33.18
CA GLN A 573 5.50 7.42 -33.99
C GLN A 573 6.84 6.69 -33.90
N ALA A 574 6.99 5.76 -32.95
CA ALA A 574 8.14 4.87 -32.83
C ALA A 574 7.85 3.52 -33.51
N PHE A 575 8.78 3.09 -34.37
CA PHE A 575 8.61 1.89 -35.21
C PHE A 575 9.64 0.81 -34.87
N LEU A 576 9.18 -0.43 -34.92
CA LEU A 576 10.00 -1.62 -34.83
C LEU A 576 10.68 -1.93 -36.19
N PRO A 577 11.72 -2.78 -36.19
CA PRO A 577 12.37 -3.20 -37.44
C PRO A 577 11.43 -3.91 -38.44
N ASP A 578 10.30 -4.45 -37.97
CA ASP A 578 9.29 -5.10 -38.80
C ASP A 578 8.28 -4.12 -39.44
N GLY A 579 8.45 -2.82 -39.20
CA GLY A 579 7.63 -1.75 -39.77
C GLY A 579 6.35 -1.42 -38.98
N ARG A 580 6.02 -2.18 -37.93
CA ARG A 580 4.89 -1.83 -37.04
C ARG A 580 5.28 -0.72 -36.08
N SER A 581 4.34 0.16 -35.74
CA SER A 581 4.52 1.09 -34.61
C SER A 581 4.50 0.33 -33.28
N HIS A 582 5.06 0.91 -32.22
CA HIS A 582 4.99 0.31 -30.89
C HIS A 582 3.53 0.18 -30.41
N LEU A 583 2.70 1.18 -30.70
CA LEU A 583 1.26 1.15 -30.44
C LEU A 583 0.59 -0.03 -31.17
N GLN A 584 0.84 -0.19 -32.47
CA GLN A 584 0.26 -1.28 -33.27
C GLN A 584 0.66 -2.65 -32.70
N GLN A 585 1.94 -2.85 -32.37
CA GLN A 585 2.40 -4.10 -31.74
C GLN A 585 1.65 -4.38 -30.42
N THR A 586 1.48 -3.35 -29.58
CA THR A 586 0.77 -3.48 -28.29
C THR A 586 -0.72 -3.77 -28.49
N LEU A 587 -1.35 -3.16 -29.49
CA LEU A 587 -2.73 -3.40 -29.87
C LEU A 587 -2.92 -4.84 -30.37
N ASP A 588 -2.09 -5.29 -31.31
CA ASP A 588 -2.11 -6.66 -31.86
C ASP A 588 -2.04 -7.68 -30.71
N LEU A 589 -1.05 -7.55 -29.82
CA LEU A 589 -0.86 -8.45 -28.69
C LEU A 589 -2.04 -8.40 -27.70
N THR A 590 -2.64 -7.23 -27.49
CA THR A 590 -3.82 -7.10 -26.62
C THR A 590 -5.00 -7.86 -27.21
N LEU A 591 -5.27 -7.67 -28.51
CA LEU A 591 -6.35 -8.33 -29.22
C LEU A 591 -6.16 -9.84 -29.24
N ASP A 592 -4.94 -10.33 -29.50
CA ASP A 592 -4.59 -11.75 -29.46
C ASP A 592 -4.86 -12.37 -28.08
N ILE A 593 -4.59 -11.64 -26.99
CA ILE A 593 -4.90 -12.09 -25.63
C ILE A 593 -6.41 -12.16 -25.41
N VAL A 594 -7.14 -11.13 -25.81
CA VAL A 594 -8.56 -10.94 -25.48
C VAL A 594 -9.49 -11.81 -26.32
N ALA A 595 -9.23 -11.94 -27.63
CA ALA A 595 -10.03 -12.70 -28.58
C ALA A 595 -10.02 -14.22 -28.32
N GLY A 596 -9.09 -14.68 -27.48
CA GLY A 596 -9.19 -15.99 -26.84
C GLY A 596 -8.43 -17.09 -27.56
N ASP A 597 -7.17 -16.86 -27.95
CA ASP A 597 -6.36 -17.91 -28.58
C ASP A 597 -4.94 -18.11 -28.04
N LEU A 598 -4.58 -17.53 -26.89
CA LEU A 598 -3.22 -17.74 -26.35
C LEU A 598 -2.94 -19.14 -25.79
N ARG A 599 -3.91 -20.05 -25.69
CA ARG A 599 -3.62 -21.46 -25.34
C ARG A 599 -3.57 -22.39 -26.56
N GLN A 600 -4.18 -22.00 -27.68
CA GLN A 600 -4.24 -22.76 -28.92
C GLN A 600 -3.24 -22.23 -29.98
N TYR A 601 -2.87 -20.94 -29.92
CA TYR A 601 -1.93 -20.24 -30.81
C TYR A 601 -0.68 -19.73 -30.08
N LEU A 602 -0.27 -20.41 -29.00
CA LEU A 602 1.13 -20.38 -28.59
C LEU A 602 1.98 -21.08 -29.67
N ASP A 603 2.08 -20.46 -30.83
CA ASP A 603 3.22 -20.64 -31.72
C ASP A 603 4.38 -19.88 -31.05
N ILE A 604 4.97 -20.54 -30.05
CA ILE A 604 6.03 -20.04 -29.16
C ILE A 604 7.25 -19.53 -29.97
N GLN A 605 7.29 -19.80 -31.28
CA GLN A 605 8.29 -19.25 -32.19
C GLN A 605 8.15 -17.73 -32.40
N LYS A 606 6.94 -17.14 -32.31
CA LYS A 606 6.74 -15.69 -32.47
C LYS A 606 6.87 -14.90 -31.17
N ILE A 607 6.62 -15.53 -30.02
CA ILE A 607 6.76 -14.91 -28.70
C ILE A 607 8.06 -15.42 -28.08
N GLN A 608 9.09 -14.58 -28.04
CA GLN A 608 10.27 -14.87 -27.21
C GLN A 608 9.86 -14.85 -25.74
N VAL A 609 9.43 -16.01 -25.22
CA VAL A 609 9.30 -16.24 -23.79
C VAL A 609 10.71 -16.22 -23.21
N LEU A 610 11.07 -15.08 -22.60
CA LEU A 610 12.42 -14.77 -22.12
C LEU A 610 13.02 -15.84 -21.18
N ASN A 611 12.19 -16.67 -20.52
CA ASN A 611 12.61 -17.84 -19.75
C ASN A 611 11.42 -18.78 -19.48
N PRO A 612 11.31 -19.96 -20.12
CA PRO A 612 10.32 -20.95 -19.74
C PRO A 612 10.56 -21.40 -18.29
N GLY A 613 9.51 -21.32 -17.47
CA GLY A 613 9.55 -21.71 -16.06
C GLY A 613 9.86 -23.21 -15.89
N SER A 614 10.40 -23.60 -14.73
CA SER A 614 10.77 -24.99 -14.45
C SER A 614 9.61 -25.98 -14.59
N TYR A 615 8.38 -25.54 -14.28
CA TYR A 615 7.18 -26.35 -14.49
C TYR A 615 6.88 -26.57 -15.97
N TYR A 616 7.10 -25.56 -16.82
CA TYR A 616 6.94 -25.71 -18.28
C TYR A 616 8.01 -26.65 -18.84
N ARG A 617 9.27 -26.52 -18.40
CA ARG A 617 10.34 -27.46 -18.79
C ARG A 617 10.06 -28.89 -18.34
N PHE A 618 9.45 -29.04 -17.16
CA PHE A 618 8.98 -30.32 -16.68
C PHE A 618 7.86 -30.83 -17.58
N GLN A 619 6.79 -30.06 -17.82
CA GLN A 619 5.69 -30.47 -18.70
C GLN A 619 6.11 -30.79 -20.13
N SER A 620 7.06 -30.04 -20.69
CA SER A 620 7.60 -30.25 -22.04
C SER A 620 8.62 -31.39 -22.10
N ALA A 621 8.99 -31.99 -20.97
CA ALA A 621 9.91 -33.10 -20.96
C ALA A 621 9.25 -34.29 -21.67
N PRO A 622 9.96 -35.02 -22.55
CA PRO A 622 9.38 -36.09 -23.35
C PRO A 622 8.56 -37.07 -22.53
N PHE A 623 9.05 -37.48 -21.36
CA PHE A 623 8.37 -38.43 -20.47
C PHE A 623 7.03 -37.97 -19.88
N ASN A 624 6.65 -36.70 -20.01
CA ASN A 624 5.34 -36.21 -19.62
C ASN A 624 4.34 -36.18 -20.79
N HIS A 625 4.76 -36.59 -22.00
CA HIS A 625 3.90 -36.69 -23.17
C HIS A 625 3.52 -38.15 -23.45
N PRO A 626 2.24 -38.44 -23.78
CA PRO A 626 1.81 -39.81 -24.13
C PRO A 626 2.59 -40.44 -25.29
N SER A 627 3.10 -39.61 -26.21
CA SER A 627 3.90 -40.04 -27.37
C SER A 627 5.29 -40.56 -27.02
N TYR A 628 5.81 -40.27 -25.82
CA TYR A 628 7.10 -40.80 -25.37
C TYR A 628 7.00 -42.25 -24.92
N TYR A 629 5.83 -42.68 -24.45
CA TYR A 629 5.59 -44.06 -24.10
C TYR A 629 5.21 -44.83 -25.37
N PRO A 630 5.90 -45.94 -25.68
CA PRO A 630 5.55 -46.76 -26.85
C PRO A 630 4.19 -47.43 -26.61
N VAL A 631 3.12 -46.84 -27.14
CA VAL A 631 1.75 -47.36 -27.00
C VAL A 631 1.48 -48.53 -27.95
N GLN A 632 2.31 -48.71 -28.96
CA GLN A 632 2.32 -49.87 -29.85
C GLN A 632 3.45 -50.82 -29.45
N GLN A 633 3.25 -51.56 -28.37
CA GLN A 633 4.07 -52.72 -28.04
C GLN A 633 3.32 -53.99 -28.43
N THR A 634 3.85 -54.72 -29.42
CA THR A 634 3.48 -56.12 -29.62
C THR A 634 4.30 -56.97 -28.67
N LEU A 635 3.63 -57.67 -27.76
CA LEU A 635 4.29 -58.63 -26.87
C LEU A 635 4.93 -59.73 -27.74
N PRO A 636 6.20 -60.10 -27.52
CA PRO A 636 6.87 -61.13 -28.31
C PRO A 636 6.21 -62.50 -28.07
N ALA A 637 5.46 -62.99 -29.05
CA ALA A 637 5.01 -64.39 -29.10
C ALA A 637 6.24 -65.24 -29.45
N PRO A 638 6.83 -65.97 -28.48
CA PRO A 638 6.12 -67.06 -27.80
C PRO A 638 5.95 -66.91 -26.27
N GLN A 639 6.35 -65.78 -25.68
CA GLN A 639 6.44 -65.63 -24.22
C GLN A 639 5.11 -65.23 -23.56
N TYR A 640 4.15 -64.74 -24.35
CA TYR A 640 2.84 -64.31 -23.86
C TYR A 640 1.74 -65.01 -24.64
N ARG A 641 0.80 -65.64 -23.92
CA ARG A 641 -0.43 -66.21 -24.47
C ARG A 641 -1.64 -65.42 -23.96
N PRO A 642 -2.57 -64.99 -24.82
CA PRO A 642 -3.80 -64.34 -24.38
C PRO A 642 -4.66 -65.35 -23.60
N VAL A 643 -5.11 -64.97 -22.39
CA VAL A 643 -5.92 -65.82 -21.49
C VAL A 643 -7.43 -65.51 -21.61
N GLY A 644 -7.81 -64.53 -22.44
CA GLY A 644 -9.21 -64.21 -22.76
C GLY A 644 -9.39 -62.78 -23.28
N ASP A 645 -10.56 -62.50 -23.87
CA ASP A 645 -10.96 -61.18 -24.35
C ASP A 645 -11.43 -60.31 -23.19
N TRP A 646 -10.51 -59.75 -22.42
CA TRP A 646 -10.85 -58.73 -21.43
C TRP A 646 -10.15 -57.42 -21.74
N LEU A 647 -10.96 -56.38 -21.96
CA LEU A 647 -10.50 -55.01 -22.19
C LEU A 647 -10.94 -54.16 -21.00
N GLY A 648 -10.08 -54.10 -19.97
CA GLY A 648 -10.25 -53.21 -18.82
C GLY A 648 -9.17 -52.14 -18.81
N ARG A 649 -9.57 -50.87 -18.69
CA ARG A 649 -8.64 -49.76 -18.36
C ARG A 649 -8.15 -49.93 -16.92
N LEU A 650 -6.85 -50.11 -16.73
CA LEU A 650 -6.22 -49.77 -15.44
C LEU A 650 -6.20 -48.24 -15.35
N ILE A 651 -6.78 -47.68 -14.29
CA ILE A 651 -6.70 -46.25 -13.95
C ILE A 651 -5.35 -45.99 -13.30
#